data_AF-Q2G4P3-F1
#
_entry.id   AF-Q2G4P3-F1
#
_cell.length_a   1.000
_cell.length_b   1.000
_cell.length_c   1.000
_cell.angle_alpha   90.00
_cell.angle_beta   90.00
_cell.angle_gamma   90.00
#
_symmetry.space_group_name_H-M   'P 1'
#
loop_
_entity.id
_entity.type
_entity.pdbx_description
1 polymer ?
#
loop_
_entity_poly.entity_id
_entity_poly.type
_entity_poly.pdbx_seq_one_letter_code
_entity_poly.pdbx_strand_id
1 'polypeptide(L)'
;MSTVNYFGFDPNAPSVALIAGPEFRDDFTTSGNLNGRPGWFIETRPTFSGQANALSSANGKAGGTTGSAAFALHTASVETVRVQFKVGAYGAALHHHVNIAAVDAERDWLNINVSTTVSSGLQTGTITFAKVVNGASLSNIAILQQWRAELGDTLESDFTEVAGVKYWTCYLNGQQAGAPVDITSWGGAFTKKHGIIGNIASSTDSFQITDPATQVALRLFMPGRTIYRNSDGSVTWRIKVYYTGPDPDALYATVYDLSTGSEVAVSGLTDVALSSFAAASGTATGTLTATSSQVSSGGPFFVRVTRKRLSALLGANTSVVDGPYQTVGEIDIANGQSLAVAAFSQTLTTATYSQPTNCWHLEGVPTNGSTLGASYTRRLRPVSGNTSTAALANVVKTVSSVNLTIASGGVSGTAIAVRGAGSVCQAALKESIDRAGGRIHFVHHVDGQSDVTTAQASYIAALQAIYDDLDAYNGTPVKVLLHPIASCWKNSTGNDEQWQDMRRLHWKLTQDYPSRYFLGAFTLDCQHFDSLHFNGDGYGVMNTRAGWARAKARGDVANDRNGPSLYSVTRVDAQTVYCVYDLNGADSLELVNTAYASEYHGGMSFSTAATKSGGTIATKLYPTGATVDASPTGTRQGITFTFAANTFPGTVYAWGAYGKNPFNPNDNNTNTDPINLDLANKASMIRGVYSDGMKVALRPRFTTDSLDYLSAA
;
A
#
# COMPACT_ATOMS: atom_id res chain seq x y z
N MET A 1 -31.47 -24.19 -7.53
CA MET A 1 -30.33 -23.80 -6.68
C MET A 1 -30.14 -22.30 -6.85
N SER A 2 -30.66 -21.49 -5.92
CA SER A 2 -30.61 -20.04 -5.98
C SER A 2 -29.43 -19.51 -5.17
N THR A 3 -28.46 -18.92 -5.85
CA THR A 3 -27.35 -18.14 -5.28
C THR A 3 -27.91 -16.87 -4.64
N VAL A 4 -27.74 -16.74 -3.33
CA VAL A 4 -28.00 -15.50 -2.59
C VAL A 4 -26.80 -14.58 -2.75
N ASN A 5 -27.01 -13.45 -3.44
CA ASN A 5 -26.05 -12.36 -3.54
C ASN A 5 -26.03 -11.57 -2.22
N TYR A 6 -24.89 -11.55 -1.53
CA TYR A 6 -24.66 -10.66 -0.38
C TYR A 6 -24.22 -9.28 -0.88
N PHE A 7 -25.18 -8.42 -1.21
CA PHE A 7 -24.97 -6.97 -1.27
C PHE A 7 -25.71 -6.33 -0.10
N GLY A 8 -25.00 -5.53 0.70
CA GLY A 8 -25.56 -4.53 1.61
C GLY A 8 -26.53 -5.07 2.67
N PHE A 9 -26.00 -5.52 3.81
CA PHE A 9 -26.78 -5.52 5.04
C PHE A 9 -26.25 -4.41 5.95
N ASP A 10 -26.96 -3.29 5.94
CA ASP A 10 -27.02 -2.37 7.08
C ASP A 10 -27.49 -3.18 8.30
N PRO A 11 -26.82 -3.09 9.47
CA PRO A 11 -27.40 -3.60 10.68
C PRO A 11 -28.45 -2.58 11.15
N ASN A 12 -29.71 -2.80 10.78
CA ASN A 12 -30.83 -2.27 11.55
C ASN A 12 -30.76 -2.90 12.95
N ALA A 13 -30.06 -2.24 13.87
CA ALA A 13 -30.01 -2.64 15.26
C ALA A 13 -31.37 -2.32 15.91
N PRO A 14 -32.12 -3.31 16.43
CA PRO A 14 -33.28 -3.02 17.25
C PRO A 14 -32.84 -2.21 18.49
N SER A 15 -33.66 -1.26 18.92
CA SER A 15 -33.42 -0.48 20.14
C SER A 15 -33.51 -1.39 21.37
N VAL A 16 -32.39 -1.99 21.75
CA VAL A 16 -32.26 -2.74 23.00
C VAL A 16 -31.91 -1.78 24.12
N ALA A 17 -32.71 -1.79 25.19
CA ALA A 17 -32.39 -1.07 26.42
C ALA A 17 -31.09 -1.66 27.03
N LEU A 18 -30.02 -0.86 27.05
CA LEU A 18 -28.70 -1.24 27.55
C LEU A 18 -28.74 -1.41 29.08
N ILE A 19 -28.58 -2.64 29.57
CA ILE A 19 -28.42 -2.95 31.01
C ILE A 19 -26.92 -2.96 31.34
N ALA A 20 -26.53 -2.33 32.45
CA ALA A 20 -25.14 -2.24 32.89
C ALA A 20 -24.58 -3.61 33.34
N GLY A 21 -23.73 -4.24 32.52
CA GLY A 21 -22.70 -5.18 32.97
C GLY A 21 -21.34 -4.47 33.12
N PRO A 22 -20.33 -5.07 33.80
CA PRO A 22 -19.02 -4.43 33.94
C PRO A 22 -18.27 -4.44 32.59
N GLU A 23 -18.06 -3.26 32.01
CA GLU A 23 -17.00 -3.07 31.03
C GLU A 23 -15.69 -3.21 31.80
N PHE A 24 -14.78 -4.08 31.34
CA PHE A 24 -13.48 -4.25 31.96
C PHE A 24 -12.40 -3.74 31.03
N ARG A 25 -11.58 -2.80 31.51
CA ARG A 25 -10.42 -2.24 30.81
C ARG A 25 -9.29 -1.99 31.80
N ASP A 26 -8.06 -2.38 31.43
CA ASP A 26 -6.83 -1.99 32.12
C ASP A 26 -5.80 -1.58 31.06
N ASP A 27 -5.24 -0.38 31.22
CA ASP A 27 -4.18 0.17 30.37
C ASP A 27 -2.83 0.20 31.10
N PHE A 28 -2.74 -0.45 32.26
CA PHE A 28 -1.52 -0.67 33.04
C PHE A 28 -0.77 0.61 33.45
N THR A 29 -1.43 1.78 33.34
CA THR A 29 -0.88 3.10 33.70
C THR A 29 -0.57 3.19 35.20
N THR A 30 -1.39 2.56 36.03
CA THR A 30 -1.12 2.43 37.47
C THR A 30 -0.19 1.24 37.68
N SER A 31 0.98 1.44 38.28
CA SER A 31 1.92 0.36 38.60
C SER A 31 1.46 -0.49 39.79
N GLY A 32 1.89 -1.75 39.87
CA GLY A 32 1.66 -2.63 41.02
C GLY A 32 1.03 -3.98 40.68
N ASN A 33 0.71 -4.76 41.72
CA ASN A 33 0.15 -6.11 41.54
C ASN A 33 -1.20 -6.08 40.81
N LEU A 34 -1.38 -6.98 39.85
CA LEU A 34 -2.65 -7.14 39.14
C LEU A 34 -3.65 -8.00 39.93
N ASN A 35 -3.16 -8.85 40.84
CA ASN A 35 -4.01 -9.67 41.71
C ASN A 35 -4.85 -8.79 42.65
N GLY A 36 -6.16 -9.04 42.70
CA GLY A 36 -7.10 -8.31 43.57
C GLY A 36 -7.52 -6.93 43.05
N ARG A 37 -7.07 -6.52 41.85
CA ARG A 37 -7.63 -5.34 41.19
C ARG A 37 -9.11 -5.57 40.84
N PRO A 38 -9.98 -4.54 40.93
CA PRO A 38 -11.38 -4.66 40.55
C PRO A 38 -11.55 -5.24 39.14
N GLY A 39 -12.39 -6.27 39.00
CA GLY A 39 -12.67 -6.93 37.72
C GLY A 39 -11.70 -8.05 37.33
N TRP A 40 -10.58 -8.22 38.05
CA TRP A 40 -9.62 -9.30 37.81
C TRP A 40 -9.86 -10.48 38.77
N PHE A 41 -10.00 -11.69 38.21
CA PHE A 41 -9.93 -12.94 38.95
C PHE A 41 -8.77 -13.78 38.44
N ILE A 42 -7.79 -14.07 39.31
CA ILE A 42 -6.70 -15.00 38.99
C ILE A 42 -7.19 -16.42 39.26
N GLU A 43 -7.21 -17.26 38.23
CA GLU A 43 -7.40 -18.70 38.41
C GLU A 43 -6.05 -19.35 38.76
N THR A 44 -5.94 -19.86 39.99
CA THR A 44 -4.77 -20.62 40.43
C THR A 44 -4.94 -22.09 40.06
N ARG A 45 -4.08 -22.62 39.19
CA ARG A 45 -3.98 -24.06 38.96
C ARG A 45 -2.99 -24.69 39.95
N PRO A 46 -3.13 -25.99 40.30
CA PRO A 46 -2.19 -26.69 41.18
C PRO A 46 -0.71 -26.55 40.78
N THR A 47 -0.42 -26.39 39.48
CA THR A 47 0.93 -26.17 38.92
C THR A 47 1.38 -24.71 38.85
N PHE A 48 0.51 -23.73 39.14
CA PHE A 48 0.77 -22.28 38.95
C PHE A 48 0.57 -21.44 40.23
N SER A 49 0.23 -22.06 41.35
CA SER A 49 -0.18 -21.39 42.60
C SER A 49 0.87 -20.45 43.21
N GLY A 50 2.17 -20.73 43.04
CA GLY A 50 3.26 -19.87 43.53
C GLY A 50 3.52 -18.59 42.72
N GLN A 51 2.89 -18.45 41.54
CA GLN A 51 3.24 -17.43 40.54
C GLN A 51 2.22 -16.27 40.44
N ALA A 52 1.06 -16.39 41.10
CA ALA A 52 -0.03 -15.40 41.03
C ALA A 52 0.34 -14.00 41.60
N ASN A 53 1.24 -13.94 42.58
CA ASN A 53 1.68 -12.67 43.19
C ASN A 53 2.85 -12.01 42.44
N ALA A 54 3.36 -12.64 41.38
CA ALA A 54 4.47 -12.10 40.58
C ALA A 54 4.00 -11.21 39.42
N LEU A 55 2.69 -11.13 39.16
CA LEU A 55 2.11 -10.33 38.08
C LEU A 55 1.90 -8.89 38.50
N SER A 56 2.52 -7.97 37.78
CA SER A 56 2.45 -6.55 38.07
C SER A 56 2.42 -5.74 36.78
N SER A 57 1.88 -4.53 36.86
CA SER A 57 2.11 -3.52 35.83
C SER A 57 3.30 -2.64 36.21
N ALA A 58 4.13 -2.32 35.22
CA ALA A 58 5.22 -1.35 35.30
C ALA A 58 5.38 -0.66 33.95
N ASN A 59 5.61 0.66 33.96
CA ASN A 59 5.81 1.48 32.77
C ASN A 59 4.70 1.36 31.71
N GLY A 60 3.43 1.27 32.14
CA GLY A 60 2.29 1.14 31.21
C GLY A 60 2.16 -0.25 30.57
N LYS A 61 2.84 -1.27 31.10
CA LYS A 61 2.80 -2.64 30.55
C LYS A 61 2.56 -3.67 31.65
N ALA A 62 1.79 -4.70 31.35
CA ALA A 62 1.70 -5.87 32.21
C ALA A 62 2.97 -6.74 32.09
N GLY A 63 3.50 -7.23 33.23
CA GLY A 63 4.71 -8.06 33.30
C GLY A 63 4.79 -8.95 34.56
N GLY A 64 5.68 -9.96 34.54
CA GLY A 64 6.01 -10.82 35.67
C GLY A 64 7.50 -10.82 36.01
N THR A 65 7.86 -11.01 37.28
CA THR A 65 9.27 -10.95 37.75
C THR A 65 10.12 -12.21 37.45
N THR A 66 9.51 -13.29 36.94
CA THR A 66 10.22 -14.54 36.60
C THR A 66 9.65 -15.17 35.33
N GLY A 67 10.51 -15.48 34.35
CA GLY A 67 10.18 -15.89 32.99
C GLY A 67 9.53 -17.27 32.79
N SER A 68 8.62 -17.71 33.65
CA SER A 68 7.85 -18.95 33.44
C SER A 68 6.49 -18.95 34.17
N ALA A 69 5.91 -17.77 34.42
CA ALA A 69 4.65 -17.67 35.17
C ALA A 69 3.45 -17.82 34.24
N ALA A 70 2.72 -18.94 34.28
CA ALA A 70 1.43 -19.05 33.59
C ALA A 70 0.31 -18.74 34.58
N PHE A 71 -0.61 -17.87 34.19
CA PHE A 71 -1.78 -17.46 34.97
C PHE A 71 -2.99 -17.47 34.04
N ALA A 72 -4.21 -17.43 34.58
CA ALA A 72 -5.41 -17.14 33.79
C ALA A 72 -6.20 -16.03 34.49
N LEU A 73 -6.52 -14.98 33.74
CA LEU A 73 -7.23 -13.82 34.24
C LEU A 73 -8.61 -13.73 33.59
N HIS A 74 -9.70 -13.78 34.34
CA HIS A 74 -11.06 -13.79 33.75
C HIS A 74 -11.99 -12.70 34.27
N THR A 75 -13.04 -12.38 33.50
CA THR A 75 -14.19 -11.55 33.89
C THR A 75 -15.41 -12.38 34.34
N ALA A 76 -16.45 -11.68 34.81
CA ALA A 76 -17.78 -12.25 35.01
C ALA A 76 -18.42 -12.72 33.69
N SER A 77 -19.44 -13.55 33.85
CA SER A 77 -20.11 -14.27 32.80
C SER A 77 -20.95 -13.41 31.81
N VAL A 78 -20.52 -13.26 30.54
CA VAL A 78 -21.26 -12.69 29.38
C VAL A 78 -21.59 -13.69 28.24
N GLU A 79 -22.69 -13.48 27.49
CA GLU A 79 -23.16 -14.36 26.39
C GLU A 79 -22.59 -14.02 25.01
N THR A 80 -22.45 -12.73 24.72
CA THR A 80 -21.65 -12.20 23.62
C THR A 80 -20.45 -11.47 24.18
N VAL A 81 -19.31 -11.58 23.52
CA VAL A 81 -18.09 -10.95 24.03
C VAL A 81 -17.21 -10.44 22.89
N ARG A 82 -16.61 -9.30 23.18
CA ARG A 82 -15.50 -8.72 22.46
C ARG A 82 -14.32 -8.65 23.40
N VAL A 83 -13.21 -9.26 22.99
CA VAL A 83 -11.94 -9.20 23.71
C VAL A 83 -10.93 -8.48 22.85
N GLN A 84 -10.38 -7.37 23.33
CA GLN A 84 -9.36 -6.58 22.65
C GLN A 84 -8.07 -6.55 23.47
N PHE A 85 -6.93 -6.59 22.79
CA PHE A 85 -5.64 -6.27 23.38
C PHE A 85 -4.67 -5.69 22.38
N LYS A 86 -3.71 -4.91 22.87
CA LYS A 86 -2.66 -4.31 22.06
C LYS A 86 -1.31 -4.96 22.31
N VAL A 87 -0.61 -5.35 21.24
CA VAL A 87 0.69 -6.05 21.30
C VAL A 87 1.79 -5.07 21.73
N GLY A 88 2.34 -5.24 22.93
CA GLY A 88 3.28 -4.29 23.56
C GLY A 88 4.77 -4.67 23.53
N ALA A 89 5.11 -5.94 23.29
CA ALA A 89 6.49 -6.40 23.06
C ALA A 89 6.56 -7.77 22.37
N TYR A 90 7.76 -8.17 21.97
CA TYR A 90 8.06 -9.46 21.34
C TYR A 90 9.00 -10.34 22.18
N GLY A 91 8.83 -11.66 22.09
CA GLY A 91 9.63 -12.65 22.82
C GLY A 91 8.88 -13.44 23.91
N ALA A 92 7.57 -13.20 24.08
CA ALA A 92 6.69 -13.94 24.97
C ALA A 92 5.48 -14.51 24.19
N ALA A 93 5.03 -15.71 24.56
CA ALA A 93 3.79 -16.30 24.03
C ALA A 93 2.61 -15.83 24.87
N LEU A 94 1.69 -15.07 24.24
CA LEU A 94 0.45 -14.64 24.86
C LEU A 94 -0.71 -15.47 24.31
N HIS A 95 -1.51 -16.04 25.21
CA HIS A 95 -2.63 -16.89 24.84
C HIS A 95 -3.94 -16.22 25.24
N HIS A 96 -4.74 -15.69 24.30
CA HIS A 96 -6.12 -15.37 24.64
C HIS A 96 -6.87 -16.68 24.86
N HIS A 97 -7.57 -16.81 25.98
CA HIS A 97 -8.30 -18.02 26.32
C HIS A 97 -9.78 -17.74 26.55
N VAL A 98 -10.57 -18.76 26.25
CA VAL A 98 -12.01 -18.78 26.53
C VAL A 98 -12.37 -20.09 27.19
N ASN A 99 -13.05 -20.01 28.34
CA ASN A 99 -13.61 -21.20 28.98
C ASN A 99 -14.94 -21.57 28.31
N ILE A 100 -15.16 -22.87 28.09
CA ILE A 100 -16.45 -23.43 27.66
C ILE A 100 -17.07 -24.24 28.80
N ALA A 101 -18.40 -24.34 28.83
CA ALA A 101 -19.13 -25.09 29.86
C ALA A 101 -18.78 -26.55 29.77
N ALA A 102 -18.26 -27.06 30.87
CA ALA A 102 -17.58 -28.33 30.88
C ALA A 102 -18.49 -29.48 31.29
N VAL A 103 -18.14 -30.66 30.79
CA VAL A 103 -18.35 -31.93 31.49
C VAL A 103 -17.31 -32.09 32.61
N ASP A 104 -16.17 -31.37 32.56
CA ASP A 104 -15.11 -31.32 33.60
C ASP A 104 -14.37 -29.96 33.65
N ALA A 105 -14.48 -29.22 34.77
CA ALA A 105 -14.13 -27.81 34.90
C ALA A 105 -12.64 -27.45 34.65
N GLU A 106 -11.75 -28.43 34.57
CA GLU A 106 -10.31 -28.22 34.38
C GLU A 106 -9.82 -28.37 32.92
N ARG A 107 -10.66 -28.82 31.97
CA ARG A 107 -10.16 -29.46 30.73
C ARG A 107 -10.58 -28.87 29.38
N ASP A 108 -11.60 -28.02 29.32
CA ASP A 108 -12.17 -27.53 28.06
C ASP A 108 -11.96 -26.01 27.87
N TRP A 109 -10.91 -25.62 27.12
CA TRP A 109 -10.57 -24.22 26.84
C TRP A 109 -10.12 -24.03 25.39
N LEU A 110 -10.54 -22.91 24.79
CA LEU A 110 -10.05 -22.46 23.48
C LEU A 110 -8.82 -21.57 23.69
N ASN A 111 -7.74 -21.80 22.94
CA ASN A 111 -6.50 -21.05 23.04
C ASN A 111 -6.16 -20.33 21.71
N ILE A 112 -6.07 -19.02 21.76
CA ILE A 112 -5.55 -18.16 20.70
C ILE A 112 -4.10 -17.87 21.02
N ASN A 113 -3.17 -18.49 20.31
CA ASN A 113 -1.74 -18.33 20.55
C ASN A 113 -1.18 -17.14 19.75
N VAL A 114 -0.61 -16.16 20.44
CA VAL A 114 0.23 -15.11 19.87
C VAL A 114 1.68 -15.50 20.14
N SER A 115 2.33 -16.09 19.15
CA SER A 115 3.77 -16.39 19.20
C SER A 115 4.52 -15.33 18.42
N THR A 116 5.51 -14.69 19.04
CA THR A 116 6.20 -13.57 18.40
C THR A 116 7.65 -13.92 18.12
N THR A 117 8.06 -13.82 16.86
CA THR A 117 9.40 -14.23 16.41
C THR A 117 9.99 -13.11 15.58
N VAL A 118 11.01 -12.45 16.12
CA VAL A 118 11.72 -11.37 15.42
C VAL A 118 12.46 -12.00 14.23
N SER A 119 12.16 -11.55 13.02
CA SER A 119 12.88 -11.98 11.82
C SER A 119 13.61 -10.78 11.22
N SER A 120 14.92 -10.88 11.00
CA SER A 120 15.69 -9.92 10.18
C SER A 120 15.43 -8.42 10.46
N GLY A 121 15.43 -8.00 11.73
CA GLY A 121 15.20 -6.60 12.11
C GLY A 121 13.74 -6.13 12.02
N LEU A 122 12.84 -6.97 11.52
CA LEU A 122 11.40 -6.82 11.69
C LEU A 122 10.99 -7.46 13.01
N GLN A 123 10.60 -6.59 13.92
CA GLN A 123 9.81 -6.94 15.07
C GLN A 123 8.44 -7.41 14.55
N THR A 124 8.32 -8.72 14.27
CA THR A 124 7.11 -9.37 13.74
C THR A 124 6.67 -10.52 14.63
N GLY A 125 5.39 -10.83 14.63
CA GLY A 125 4.84 -12.00 15.28
C GLY A 125 3.91 -12.79 14.37
N THR A 126 3.61 -14.01 14.78
CA THR A 126 2.64 -14.88 14.16
C THR A 126 1.57 -15.28 15.17
N ILE A 127 0.34 -14.89 14.89
CA ILE A 127 -0.84 -15.28 15.66
C ILE A 127 -1.36 -16.57 15.05
N THR A 128 -1.30 -17.65 15.83
CA THR A 128 -1.84 -18.95 15.50
C THR A 128 -3.12 -19.18 16.27
N PHE A 129 -4.20 -19.42 15.54
CA PHE A 129 -5.48 -19.80 16.09
C PHE A 129 -5.58 -21.31 16.07
N ALA A 130 -5.64 -21.91 17.26
CA ALA A 130 -5.67 -23.34 17.40
C ALA A 130 -6.82 -23.79 18.31
N LYS A 131 -7.43 -24.91 17.94
CA LYS A 131 -8.21 -25.70 18.90
C LYS A 131 -7.23 -26.57 19.68
N VAL A 132 -7.19 -26.41 21.00
CA VAL A 132 -6.43 -27.28 21.90
C VAL A 132 -7.45 -28.02 22.76
N VAL A 133 -7.57 -29.32 22.54
CA VAL A 133 -8.37 -30.19 23.41
C VAL A 133 -7.40 -30.96 24.29
N ASN A 134 -7.61 -30.92 25.61
CA ASN A 134 -6.87 -31.65 26.62
C ASN A 134 -5.52 -31.01 27.06
N GLY A 135 -5.30 -30.94 28.37
CA GLY A 135 -4.12 -30.35 29.03
C GLY A 135 -2.80 -31.10 28.88
N ALA A 136 -2.60 -31.93 27.85
CA ALA A 136 -1.34 -32.62 27.61
C ALA A 136 -1.07 -32.87 26.11
N SER A 137 0.09 -32.38 25.65
CA SER A 137 0.77 -32.58 24.34
C SER A 137 0.35 -31.71 23.13
N LEU A 138 1.38 -31.22 22.41
CA LEU A 138 1.30 -30.47 21.14
C LEU A 138 0.64 -31.27 19.99
N SER A 139 0.42 -32.58 20.15
CA SER A 139 -0.09 -33.48 19.11
C SER A 139 -1.61 -33.35 18.84
N ASN A 140 -2.37 -32.65 19.69
CA ASN A 140 -3.81 -32.43 19.51
C ASN A 140 -4.18 -31.01 19.03
N ILE A 141 -3.22 -30.27 18.48
CA ILE A 141 -3.39 -28.90 17.99
C ILE A 141 -3.96 -28.95 16.57
N ALA A 142 -5.22 -28.56 16.40
CA ALA A 142 -5.76 -28.24 15.08
C ALA A 142 -5.53 -26.75 14.80
N ILE A 143 -4.57 -26.43 13.92
CA ILE A 143 -4.34 -25.06 13.45
C ILE A 143 -5.47 -24.69 12.49
N LEU A 144 -6.26 -23.70 12.89
CA LEU A 144 -7.40 -23.25 12.12
C LEU A 144 -7.00 -22.10 11.20
N GLN A 145 -6.20 -21.16 11.71
CA GLN A 145 -5.70 -20.01 10.97
C GLN A 145 -4.36 -19.52 11.54
N GLN A 146 -3.55 -18.86 10.70
CA GLN A 146 -2.29 -18.25 11.08
C GLN A 146 -2.13 -16.88 10.41
N TRP A 147 -1.73 -15.87 11.17
CA TRP A 147 -1.64 -14.50 10.70
C TRP A 147 -0.40 -13.79 11.21
N ARG A 148 0.21 -12.96 10.38
CA ARG A 148 1.28 -12.07 10.79
C ARG A 148 0.71 -10.87 11.57
N ALA A 149 1.39 -10.46 12.63
CA ALA A 149 1.09 -9.29 13.44
C ALA A 149 2.37 -8.49 13.73
N GLU A 150 2.22 -7.20 13.97
CA GLU A 150 3.26 -6.20 14.10
C GLU A 150 3.18 -5.54 15.50
N LEU A 151 4.27 -4.95 16.00
CA LEU A 151 4.27 -4.31 17.31
C LEU A 151 3.22 -3.19 17.31
N GLY A 152 2.50 -3.07 18.43
CA GLY A 152 1.42 -2.12 18.60
C GLY A 152 0.13 -2.49 17.88
N ASP A 153 0.05 -3.60 17.14
CA ASP A 153 -1.23 -4.05 16.57
C ASP A 153 -2.27 -4.28 17.68
N THR A 154 -3.52 -3.92 17.38
CA THR A 154 -4.67 -4.23 18.23
C THR A 154 -5.34 -5.50 17.71
N LEU A 155 -5.30 -6.58 18.49
CA LEU A 155 -6.05 -7.80 18.21
C LEU A 155 -7.42 -7.73 18.88
N GLU A 156 -8.41 -8.25 18.20
CA GLU A 156 -9.75 -8.39 18.72
C GLU A 156 -10.36 -9.76 18.38
N SER A 157 -11.09 -10.34 19.32
CA SER A 157 -11.88 -11.56 19.12
C SER A 157 -13.35 -11.27 19.47
N ASP A 158 -14.23 -11.49 18.49
CA ASP A 158 -15.67 -11.45 18.65
C ASP A 158 -16.24 -12.86 18.69
N PHE A 159 -17.14 -13.10 19.64
CA PHE A 159 -17.93 -14.33 19.72
C PHE A 159 -19.41 -13.96 19.60
N THR A 160 -20.07 -14.52 18.60
CA THR A 160 -21.47 -14.22 18.28
C THR A 160 -22.27 -15.50 18.08
N GLU A 161 -23.58 -15.42 18.31
CA GLU A 161 -24.52 -16.50 18.04
C GLU A 161 -25.59 -15.99 17.06
N VAL A 162 -25.80 -16.73 15.97
CA VAL A 162 -26.78 -16.40 14.93
C VAL A 162 -27.60 -17.65 14.62
N ALA A 163 -28.90 -17.60 14.93
CA ALA A 163 -29.83 -18.73 14.73
C ALA A 163 -29.33 -20.07 15.34
N GLY A 164 -28.67 -20.00 16.50
CA GLY A 164 -28.11 -21.17 17.21
C GLY A 164 -26.73 -21.63 16.71
N VAL A 165 -26.21 -21.05 15.62
CA VAL A 165 -24.83 -21.28 15.16
C VAL A 165 -23.92 -20.28 15.83
N LYS A 166 -22.85 -20.78 16.46
CA LYS A 166 -21.86 -19.96 17.16
C LYS A 166 -20.70 -19.67 16.23
N TYR A 167 -20.34 -18.41 16.09
CA TYR A 167 -19.22 -17.96 15.29
C TYR A 167 -18.18 -17.27 16.16
N TRP A 168 -16.92 -17.52 15.83
CA TRP A 168 -15.80 -16.73 16.30
C TRP A 168 -15.19 -15.98 15.12
N THR A 169 -14.97 -14.69 15.30
CA THR A 169 -14.36 -13.81 14.30
C THR A 169 -13.20 -13.05 14.91
N CYS A 170 -12.05 -13.12 14.25
CA CYS A 170 -10.89 -12.33 14.63
C CYS A 170 -10.89 -11.00 13.87
N TYR A 171 -10.39 -9.94 14.51
CA TYR A 171 -10.00 -8.71 13.85
C TYR A 171 -8.57 -8.34 14.26
N LEU A 172 -7.78 -7.83 13.32
CA LEU A 172 -6.47 -7.25 13.55
C LEU A 172 -6.51 -5.81 13.06
N ASN A 173 -6.20 -4.85 13.92
CA ASN A 173 -6.42 -3.42 13.70
C ASN A 173 -7.83 -3.17 13.17
N GLY A 174 -8.82 -3.77 13.83
CA GLY A 174 -10.24 -3.69 13.47
C GLY A 174 -10.62 -4.15 12.06
N GLN A 175 -9.70 -4.74 11.30
CA GLN A 175 -9.98 -5.45 10.06
C GLN A 175 -10.20 -6.92 10.37
N GLN A 176 -11.26 -7.50 9.82
CA GLN A 176 -11.50 -8.94 9.97
C GLN A 176 -10.30 -9.74 9.48
N ALA A 177 -9.83 -10.66 10.31
CA ALA A 177 -8.67 -11.47 10.10
C ALA A 177 -9.07 -12.93 9.77
N GLY A 178 -9.52 -13.16 8.54
CA GLY A 178 -10.00 -14.46 8.07
C GLY A 178 -11.52 -14.59 8.04
N ALA A 179 -12.02 -15.66 7.43
CA ALA A 179 -13.44 -15.99 7.49
C ALA A 179 -13.85 -16.31 8.95
N PRO A 180 -15.11 -16.03 9.34
CA PRO A 180 -15.63 -16.47 10.64
C PRO A 180 -15.52 -17.99 10.75
N VAL A 181 -15.18 -18.48 11.93
CA VAL A 181 -15.09 -19.91 12.21
C VAL A 181 -16.36 -20.36 12.92
N ASP A 182 -17.00 -21.39 12.39
CA ASP A 182 -18.10 -22.07 13.09
C ASP A 182 -17.51 -22.90 14.25
N ILE A 183 -17.91 -22.53 15.46
CA ILE A 183 -17.44 -23.14 16.71
C ILE A 183 -18.57 -23.86 17.44
N THR A 184 -19.72 -24.06 16.80
CA THR A 184 -20.92 -24.67 17.38
C THR A 184 -20.63 -26.06 17.96
N SER A 185 -19.79 -26.84 17.27
CA SER A 185 -19.41 -28.20 17.65
C SER A 185 -18.30 -28.28 18.70
N TRP A 186 -17.77 -27.15 19.20
CA TRP A 186 -16.60 -27.13 20.07
C TRP A 186 -16.90 -27.41 21.55
N GLY A 187 -18.17 -27.65 21.90
CA GLY A 187 -18.62 -28.10 23.23
C GLY A 187 -19.23 -27.00 24.11
N GLY A 188 -20.31 -27.35 24.83
CA GLY A 188 -20.94 -26.54 25.88
C GLY A 188 -21.57 -25.18 25.47
N ALA A 189 -22.32 -24.57 26.38
CA ALA A 189 -22.51 -23.11 26.36
C ALA A 189 -21.15 -22.44 26.67
N PHE A 190 -20.81 -21.27 26.14
CA PHE A 190 -19.62 -20.56 26.64
C PHE A 190 -19.78 -20.38 28.15
N THR A 191 -18.79 -20.75 28.98
CA THR A 191 -18.87 -20.51 30.45
C THR A 191 -18.68 -19.05 30.79
N LYS A 192 -18.69 -18.19 29.77
CA LYS A 192 -18.89 -16.77 29.89
C LYS A 192 -17.66 -16.06 30.53
N LYS A 193 -16.56 -16.79 30.80
CA LYS A 193 -15.28 -16.30 31.36
C LYS A 193 -14.23 -16.17 30.25
N HIS A 194 -13.74 -14.95 30.02
CA HIS A 194 -12.78 -14.60 28.96
C HIS A 194 -11.51 -13.99 29.55
N GLY A 195 -10.35 -14.22 28.92
CA GLY A 195 -9.11 -13.85 29.57
C GLY A 195 -7.80 -14.11 28.83
N ILE A 196 -6.67 -13.83 29.49
CA ILE A 196 -5.33 -14.13 28.99
C ILE A 196 -4.66 -15.23 29.83
N ILE A 197 -4.04 -16.19 29.15
CA ILE A 197 -3.09 -17.17 29.67
C ILE A 197 -1.71 -16.91 29.06
N GLY A 198 -0.64 -17.22 29.79
CA GLY A 198 0.70 -17.25 29.20
C GLY A 198 1.75 -16.66 30.12
N ASN A 199 2.96 -16.49 29.60
CA ASN A 199 4.07 -15.86 30.31
C ASN A 199 4.05 -14.37 29.95
N ILE A 200 3.36 -13.54 30.73
CA ILE A 200 3.38 -12.08 30.54
C ILE A 200 4.76 -11.57 30.98
N ALA A 201 5.73 -11.62 30.09
CA ALA A 201 6.87 -10.71 30.14
C ALA A 201 6.54 -9.53 29.23
N SER A 202 6.10 -8.41 29.81
CA SER A 202 5.98 -7.09 29.14
C SER A 202 5.20 -7.09 27.80
N SER A 203 4.21 -7.96 27.61
CA SER A 203 3.71 -8.33 26.28
C SER A 203 2.52 -7.53 25.75
N THR A 204 1.78 -6.82 26.60
CA THR A 204 0.56 -6.06 26.20
C THR A 204 0.52 -4.66 26.78
N ASP A 205 0.13 -3.68 25.96
CA ASP A 205 -0.04 -2.28 26.36
C ASP A 205 -1.44 -1.99 26.91
N SER A 206 -2.47 -2.72 26.44
CA SER A 206 -3.84 -2.58 26.97
C SER A 206 -4.65 -3.85 26.77
N PHE A 207 -5.66 -4.02 27.61
CA PHE A 207 -6.61 -5.13 27.55
C PHE A 207 -8.03 -4.66 27.88
N GLN A 208 -9.00 -5.14 27.10
CA GLN A 208 -10.41 -4.80 27.26
C GLN A 208 -11.33 -5.98 26.96
N ILE A 209 -12.34 -6.18 27.81
CA ILE A 209 -13.45 -7.12 27.59
C ILE A 209 -14.76 -6.33 27.66
N THR A 210 -15.62 -6.54 26.67
CA THR A 210 -16.89 -5.84 26.55
C THR A 210 -17.96 -6.79 26.02
N ASP A 211 -19.18 -6.72 26.56
CA ASP A 211 -20.36 -7.41 26.02
C ASP A 211 -21.12 -6.47 25.06
N PRO A 212 -20.99 -6.65 23.74
CA PRO A 212 -21.58 -5.72 22.78
C PRO A 212 -23.12 -5.74 22.77
N ALA A 213 -23.78 -6.74 23.37
CA ALA A 213 -25.25 -6.79 23.46
C ALA A 213 -25.79 -5.85 24.56
N THR A 214 -25.03 -5.63 25.63
CA THR A 214 -25.46 -4.87 26.80
C THR A 214 -24.63 -3.60 27.03
N GLN A 215 -23.48 -3.48 26.35
CA GLN A 215 -22.52 -2.40 26.51
C GLN A 215 -22.22 -1.70 25.18
N VAL A 216 -21.71 -0.47 25.32
CA VAL A 216 -21.17 0.28 24.19
C VAL A 216 -19.75 -0.19 23.92
N ALA A 217 -19.50 -0.69 22.73
CA ALA A 217 -18.18 -1.10 22.28
C ALA A 217 -17.72 -0.23 21.12
N LEU A 218 -16.43 0.08 21.05
CA LEU A 218 -15.77 0.72 19.91
C LEU A 218 -14.82 -0.26 19.21
N ARG A 219 -14.67 -0.10 17.90
CA ARG A 219 -13.60 -0.71 17.10
C ARG A 219 -13.14 0.30 16.06
N LEU A 220 -11.85 0.56 15.93
CA LEU A 220 -11.34 1.39 14.83
C LEU A 220 -11.49 0.62 13.51
N PHE A 221 -12.03 1.26 12.48
CA PHE A 221 -12.11 0.68 11.15
C PHE A 221 -10.79 0.89 10.42
N MET A 222 -10.03 -0.20 10.24
CA MET A 222 -8.83 -0.24 9.40
C MET A 222 -7.86 0.94 9.62
N PRO A 223 -7.50 1.32 10.87
CA PRO A 223 -6.54 2.39 11.10
C PRO A 223 -5.21 2.07 10.42
N GLY A 224 -4.73 3.02 9.62
CA GLY A 224 -3.45 2.90 8.92
C GLY A 224 -2.25 2.95 9.87
N ARG A 225 -1.07 2.56 9.38
CA ARG A 225 0.23 2.67 10.10
C ARG A 225 1.04 3.91 9.67
N THR A 226 0.53 4.67 8.72
CA THR A 226 1.05 5.98 8.32
C THR A 226 0.04 7.07 8.67
N ILE A 227 0.52 8.12 9.32
CA ILE A 227 -0.26 9.32 9.62
C ILE A 227 -0.07 10.28 8.44
N TYR A 228 -1.17 10.76 7.87
CA TYR A 228 -1.12 11.64 6.71
C TYR A 228 -0.45 12.98 7.06
N ARG A 229 0.67 13.28 6.39
CA ARG A 229 1.37 14.57 6.47
C ARG A 229 0.79 15.59 5.49
N ASN A 230 0.28 16.72 5.98
CA ASN A 230 -0.17 17.82 5.14
C ASN A 230 1.02 18.57 4.50
N SER A 231 0.73 19.41 3.49
CA SER A 231 1.76 20.17 2.76
C SER A 231 2.51 21.19 3.63
N ASP A 232 1.87 21.71 4.67
CA ASP A 232 2.45 22.63 5.66
C ASP A 232 3.25 21.93 6.77
N GLY A 233 3.33 20.59 6.71
CA GLY A 233 4.02 19.76 7.70
C GLY A 233 3.18 19.39 8.93
N SER A 234 1.96 19.91 9.06
CA SER A 234 0.98 19.39 10.04
C SER A 234 0.60 17.95 9.67
N VAL A 235 -0.05 17.22 10.59
CA VAL A 235 -0.50 15.85 10.34
C VAL A 235 -1.98 15.70 10.67
N THR A 236 -2.65 14.79 9.97
CA THR A 236 -4.06 14.51 10.14
C THR A 236 -4.31 13.02 10.29
N TRP A 237 -5.02 12.63 11.35
CA TRP A 237 -5.62 11.32 11.50
C TRP A 237 -7.05 11.35 10.97
N ARG A 238 -7.37 10.40 10.10
CA ARG A 238 -8.75 10.04 9.78
C ARG A 238 -9.17 8.86 10.62
N ILE A 239 -10.16 9.09 11.46
CA ILE A 239 -10.64 8.11 12.41
C ILE A 239 -12.00 7.68 11.94
N LYS A 240 -12.14 6.38 11.67
CA LYS A 240 -13.41 5.73 11.45
C LYS A 240 -13.55 4.65 12.51
N VAL A 241 -14.72 4.53 13.10
CA VAL A 241 -15.01 3.53 14.12
C VAL A 241 -16.33 2.85 13.83
N TYR A 242 -16.42 1.58 14.21
CA TYR A 242 -17.68 0.91 14.47
C TYR A 242 -18.05 1.09 15.94
N TYR A 243 -19.33 1.29 16.21
CA TYR A 243 -19.86 1.33 17.56
C TYR A 243 -21.13 0.50 17.70
N THR A 244 -21.40 0.05 18.92
CA THR A 244 -22.69 -0.51 19.33
C THR A 244 -23.52 0.53 20.11
N GLY A 245 -24.84 0.33 20.17
CA GLY A 245 -25.77 1.22 20.84
C GLY A 245 -26.16 2.46 20.03
N PRO A 246 -26.74 3.49 20.67
CA PRO A 246 -27.19 4.72 20.00
C PRO A 246 -26.04 5.47 19.31
N ASP A 247 -26.36 6.35 18.37
CA ASP A 247 -25.38 7.20 17.72
C ASP A 247 -24.70 8.14 18.74
N PRO A 248 -23.36 8.24 18.76
CA PRO A 248 -22.66 9.23 19.57
C PRO A 248 -22.81 10.64 18.99
N ASP A 249 -22.98 11.65 19.84
CA ASP A 249 -22.95 13.07 19.44
C ASP A 249 -21.52 13.55 19.12
N ALA A 250 -20.52 12.92 19.73
CA ALA A 250 -19.11 13.18 19.48
C ALA A 250 -18.24 11.98 19.90
N LEU A 251 -17.02 11.93 19.36
CA LEU A 251 -15.93 11.10 19.85
C LEU A 251 -14.75 11.98 20.22
N TYR A 252 -13.96 11.53 21.18
CA TYR A 252 -12.76 12.21 21.66
C TYR A 252 -11.53 11.37 21.35
N ALA A 253 -10.40 12.00 21.12
CA ALA A 253 -9.14 11.32 20.85
C ALA A 253 -8.01 11.85 21.73
N THR A 254 -7.16 10.92 22.18
CA THR A 254 -5.88 11.22 22.81
C THR A 254 -4.76 10.63 21.98
N VAL A 255 -3.74 11.42 21.67
CA VAL A 255 -2.52 10.96 20.99
C VAL A 255 -1.44 10.68 22.01
N TYR A 256 -0.84 9.50 21.91
CA TYR A 256 0.32 9.11 22.71
C TYR A 256 1.56 8.99 21.82
N ASP A 257 2.69 9.48 22.32
CA ASP A 257 4.02 9.34 21.76
C ASP A 257 4.78 8.25 22.53
N LEU A 258 5.43 7.34 21.79
CA LEU A 258 6.18 6.20 22.30
C LEU A 258 7.67 6.27 21.96
N SER A 259 8.17 7.39 21.44
CA SER A 259 9.58 7.60 21.09
C SER A 259 10.54 7.37 22.26
N THR A 260 10.08 7.53 23.51
CA THR A 260 10.86 7.27 24.73
C THR A 260 10.72 5.83 25.26
N GLY A 261 9.93 4.99 24.58
CA GLY A 261 9.58 3.64 25.03
C GLY A 261 8.47 3.57 26.09
N SER A 262 7.90 4.70 26.50
CA SER A 262 6.75 4.81 27.41
C SER A 262 5.62 5.60 26.77
N GLU A 263 4.37 5.32 27.14
CA GLU A 263 3.21 6.07 26.66
C GLU A 263 3.18 7.49 27.25
N VAL A 264 3.48 8.50 26.43
CA VAL A 264 3.43 9.90 26.83
C VAL A 264 2.34 10.63 26.05
N ALA A 265 1.34 11.16 26.75
CA ALA A 265 0.28 11.93 26.09
C ALA A 265 0.86 13.21 25.45
N VAL A 266 0.54 13.45 24.18
CA VAL A 266 1.02 14.62 23.44
C VAL A 266 0.27 15.87 23.91
N SER A 267 1.02 16.90 24.27
CA SER A 267 0.47 18.18 24.74
C SER A 267 -0.47 18.80 23.69
N GLY A 268 -1.65 19.20 24.15
CA GLY A 268 -2.71 19.78 23.30
C GLY A 268 -3.46 18.77 22.42
N LEU A 269 -3.14 17.47 22.51
CA LEU A 269 -3.83 16.37 21.81
C LEU A 269 -4.38 15.34 22.80
N THR A 270 -4.72 15.77 24.01
CA THR A 270 -5.37 14.93 25.02
C THR A 270 -6.85 15.22 25.03
N ASP A 271 -7.65 14.16 24.84
CA ASP A 271 -9.10 14.20 24.97
C ASP A 271 -9.79 15.26 24.10
N VAL A 272 -9.31 15.38 22.85
CA VAL A 272 -9.77 16.36 21.87
C VAL A 272 -10.96 15.80 21.09
N ALA A 273 -12.05 16.56 20.98
CA ALA A 273 -13.19 16.17 20.16
C ALA A 273 -12.81 16.08 18.68
N LEU A 274 -13.27 15.05 17.99
CA LEU A 274 -13.01 14.89 16.55
C LEU A 274 -13.76 15.97 15.74
N SER A 275 -13.08 16.58 14.77
CA SER A 275 -13.68 17.51 13.81
C SER A 275 -14.29 16.78 12.61
N SER A 276 -15.18 17.46 11.88
CA SER A 276 -15.93 16.86 10.75
C SER A 276 -16.62 15.55 11.14
N PHE A 277 -17.13 15.52 12.37
CA PHE A 277 -17.68 14.32 12.97
C PHE A 277 -19.05 13.99 12.38
N ALA A 278 -19.23 12.72 12.04
CA ALA A 278 -20.51 12.19 11.59
C ALA A 278 -20.68 10.76 12.12
N ALA A 279 -21.86 10.44 12.63
CA ALA A 279 -22.24 9.11 13.09
C ALA A 279 -23.58 8.69 12.47
N ALA A 280 -23.65 7.48 11.94
CA ALA A 280 -24.86 6.86 11.41
C ALA A 280 -24.68 5.35 11.28
N SER A 281 -25.75 4.59 11.46
CA SER A 281 -25.83 3.15 11.19
C SER A 281 -24.70 2.33 11.85
N GLY A 282 -24.35 2.66 13.10
CA GLY A 282 -23.29 1.96 13.83
C GLY A 282 -21.86 2.30 13.39
N THR A 283 -21.68 3.35 12.59
CA THR A 283 -20.37 3.85 12.15
C THR A 283 -20.21 5.32 12.49
N ALA A 284 -19.03 5.71 12.96
CA ALA A 284 -18.69 7.12 13.14
C ALA A 284 -17.37 7.44 12.45
N THR A 285 -17.27 8.65 11.91
CA THR A 285 -16.08 9.19 11.26
C THR A 285 -15.74 10.53 11.85
N GLY A 286 -14.46 10.89 11.83
CA GLY A 286 -13.98 12.18 12.28
C GLY A 286 -12.51 12.36 11.97
N THR A 287 -12.03 13.57 12.22
CA THR A 287 -10.64 13.95 11.96
C THR A 287 -10.01 14.52 13.22
N LEU A 288 -8.72 14.27 13.38
CA LEU A 288 -7.86 14.93 14.36
C LEU A 288 -6.65 15.49 13.62
N THR A 289 -6.28 16.74 13.89
CA THR A 289 -5.12 17.39 13.27
C THR A 289 -4.16 17.86 14.34
N ALA A 290 -2.87 17.70 14.08
CA ALA A 290 -1.79 18.20 14.93
C ALA A 290 -0.80 19.04 14.12
N THR A 291 -0.24 20.04 14.77
CA THR A 291 0.84 20.87 14.21
C THR A 291 2.14 20.08 14.09
N SER A 292 3.06 20.53 13.24
CA SER A 292 4.37 19.89 13.06
C SER A 292 5.21 19.85 14.34
N SER A 293 5.06 20.83 15.23
CA SER A 293 5.77 20.87 16.52
C SER A 293 5.27 19.79 17.48
N GLN A 294 3.96 19.52 17.51
CA GLN A 294 3.35 18.48 18.35
C GLN A 294 3.79 17.06 17.98
N VAL A 295 4.18 16.83 16.73
CA VAL A 295 4.63 15.51 16.24
C VAL A 295 6.11 15.49 15.83
N SER A 296 6.89 16.41 16.38
CA SER A 296 8.31 16.61 16.01
C SER A 296 9.23 15.43 16.35
N SER A 297 8.83 14.55 17.29
CA SER A 297 9.56 13.30 17.56
C SER A 297 9.54 12.31 16.40
N GLY A 298 8.59 12.45 15.46
CA GLY A 298 8.40 11.53 14.33
C GLY A 298 7.70 10.22 14.71
N GLY A 299 7.44 9.99 16.00
CA GLY A 299 6.78 8.82 16.55
C GLY A 299 7.74 7.67 16.92
N PRO A 300 7.22 6.45 17.13
CA PRO A 300 5.85 6.01 16.85
C PRO A 300 4.80 6.69 17.74
N PHE A 301 3.62 6.94 17.17
CA PHE A 301 2.43 7.44 17.87
C PHE A 301 1.31 6.40 17.86
N PHE A 302 0.32 6.55 18.71
CA PHE A 302 -0.99 5.93 18.48
C PHE A 302 -2.12 6.83 18.97
N VAL A 303 -3.31 6.60 18.41
CA VAL A 303 -4.53 7.30 18.82
C VAL A 303 -5.38 6.39 19.68
N ARG A 304 -5.78 6.89 20.85
CA ARG A 304 -6.84 6.32 21.68
C ARG A 304 -8.13 7.09 21.43
N VAL A 305 -9.16 6.41 20.95
CA VAL A 305 -10.49 7.01 20.71
C VAL A 305 -11.41 6.64 21.85
N THR A 306 -12.06 7.64 22.42
CA THR A 306 -12.97 7.52 23.55
C THR A 306 -14.35 8.02 23.16
N ARG A 307 -15.37 7.20 23.43
CA ARG A 307 -16.76 7.62 23.45
C ARG A 307 -17.16 7.92 24.88
N LYS A 308 -17.26 9.21 25.19
CA LYS A 308 -17.87 9.69 26.44
C LYS A 308 -19.40 9.64 26.29
N ARG A 309 -20.11 9.22 27.33
CA ARG A 309 -21.59 9.24 27.31
C ARG A 309 -22.13 10.64 27.59
N LEU A 310 -23.24 10.99 26.93
CA LEU A 310 -24.04 12.18 27.25
C LEU A 310 -25.13 11.81 28.29
N SER A 311 -24.96 12.29 29.52
CA SER A 311 -25.98 12.46 30.58
C SER A 311 -26.62 11.23 31.27
N ALA A 312 -27.39 11.55 32.32
CA ALA A 312 -27.73 10.84 33.57
C ALA A 312 -28.42 9.46 33.50
N LEU A 313 -28.65 8.87 32.33
CA LEU A 313 -29.49 7.68 32.17
C LEU A 313 -28.75 6.33 32.29
N LEU A 314 -27.40 6.30 32.20
CA LEU A 314 -26.70 5.03 31.95
C LEU A 314 -25.39 4.82 32.75
N GLY A 315 -25.14 5.60 33.81
CA GLY A 315 -23.93 5.45 34.64
C GLY A 315 -22.62 5.84 33.93
N ALA A 316 -21.53 5.87 34.70
CA ALA A 316 -20.26 6.54 34.39
C ALA A 316 -19.29 5.80 33.42
N ASN A 317 -19.77 4.89 32.57
CA ASN A 317 -18.87 4.04 31.78
C ASN A 317 -18.47 4.70 30.43
N THR A 318 -17.17 4.69 30.12
CA THR A 318 -16.55 5.24 28.90
C THR A 318 -16.00 4.13 28.02
N SER A 319 -16.44 4.04 26.76
CA SER A 319 -15.90 3.07 25.80
C SER A 319 -14.67 3.62 25.09
N VAL A 320 -13.61 2.81 24.98
CA VAL A 320 -12.30 3.24 24.48
C VAL A 320 -11.74 2.21 23.51
N VAL A 321 -11.03 2.64 22.48
CA VAL A 321 -10.28 1.76 21.57
C VAL A 321 -8.93 2.38 21.20
N ASP A 322 -7.88 1.56 21.17
CA ASP A 322 -6.52 1.99 20.79
C ASP A 322 -6.22 1.60 19.34
N GLY A 323 -5.59 2.53 18.61
CA GLY A 323 -5.03 2.29 17.29
C GLY A 323 -3.65 1.62 17.32
N PRO A 324 -3.19 1.13 16.14
CA PRO A 324 -1.86 0.60 15.96
C PRO A 324 -0.80 1.68 16.20
N TYR A 325 0.46 1.27 16.31
CA TYR A 325 1.57 2.23 16.20
C TYR A 325 1.64 2.79 14.77
N GLN A 326 1.78 4.11 14.69
CA GLN A 326 1.76 4.88 13.46
C GLN A 326 2.96 5.82 13.40
N THR A 327 3.45 6.07 12.19
CA THR A 327 4.53 7.02 11.94
C THR A 327 4.09 8.07 10.94
N VAL A 328 4.60 9.29 11.07
CA VAL A 328 4.31 10.37 10.12
C VAL A 328 4.84 10.02 8.74
N GLY A 329 4.01 10.20 7.71
CA GLY A 329 4.39 9.86 6.34
C GLY A 329 3.37 10.30 5.30
N GLU A 330 3.50 9.73 4.11
CA GLU A 330 2.60 9.95 2.98
C GLU A 330 2.05 8.60 2.50
N ILE A 331 0.88 8.63 1.84
CA ILE A 331 0.21 7.44 1.34
C ILE A 331 0.02 7.59 -0.16
N ASP A 332 0.57 6.66 -0.92
CA ASP A 332 0.47 6.63 -2.38
C ASP A 332 -0.35 5.40 -2.81
N ILE A 333 -1.08 5.50 -3.92
CA ILE A 333 -1.86 4.40 -4.46
C ILE A 333 -1.49 4.08 -5.90
N ALA A 334 -1.47 2.80 -6.24
CA ALA A 334 -1.38 2.34 -7.61
C ALA A 334 -2.77 2.14 -8.21
N ASN A 335 -3.07 2.82 -9.31
CA ASN A 335 -4.28 2.62 -10.10
C ASN A 335 -3.89 2.26 -11.54
N GLY A 336 -4.72 1.48 -12.23
CA GLY A 336 -4.41 1.05 -13.59
C GLY A 336 -4.81 -0.38 -13.91
N GLN A 337 -4.18 -0.90 -14.96
CA GLN A 337 -4.37 -2.26 -15.46
C GLN A 337 -3.36 -3.24 -14.81
N SER A 338 -3.06 -4.35 -15.47
CA SER A 338 -2.21 -5.42 -14.93
C SER A 338 -0.81 -4.95 -14.57
N LEU A 339 -0.24 -4.01 -15.32
CA LEU A 339 1.06 -3.41 -15.01
C LEU A 339 1.05 -2.62 -13.70
N ALA A 340 0.01 -1.81 -13.44
CA ALA A 340 -0.12 -1.10 -12.16
C ALA A 340 -0.22 -2.09 -11.00
N VAL A 341 -1.12 -3.06 -11.13
CA VAL A 341 -1.40 -4.04 -10.07
C VAL A 341 -0.17 -4.86 -9.72
N ALA A 342 0.56 -5.32 -10.75
CA ALA A 342 1.74 -6.13 -10.57
C ALA A 342 2.92 -5.33 -10.02
N ALA A 343 3.12 -4.08 -10.44
CA ALA A 343 4.27 -3.26 -10.04
C ALA A 343 4.46 -3.13 -8.53
N PHE A 344 3.38 -3.19 -7.75
CA PHE A 344 3.44 -3.01 -6.29
C PHE A 344 3.15 -4.28 -5.49
N SER A 345 2.98 -5.42 -6.18
CA SER A 345 2.78 -6.74 -5.57
C SER A 345 3.92 -7.74 -5.85
N GLN A 346 4.86 -7.41 -6.75
CA GLN A 346 5.97 -8.32 -7.06
C GLN A 346 6.94 -8.49 -5.90
N THR A 347 7.29 -9.76 -5.66
CA THR A 347 8.39 -10.18 -4.79
C THR A 347 9.50 -10.79 -5.64
N LEU A 348 10.70 -10.26 -5.52
CA LEU A 348 11.93 -10.76 -6.09
C LEU A 348 12.41 -12.01 -5.33
N THR A 349 13.01 -12.94 -6.05
CA THR A 349 13.56 -14.19 -5.48
C THR A 349 14.72 -13.93 -4.52
N THR A 350 15.41 -12.79 -4.65
CA THR A 350 16.49 -12.35 -3.77
C THR A 350 16.25 -10.92 -3.28
N ALA A 351 16.62 -10.65 -2.02
CA ALA A 351 16.56 -9.31 -1.46
C ALA A 351 17.58 -8.42 -2.18
N THR A 352 17.08 -7.56 -3.06
CA THR A 352 17.90 -6.69 -3.93
C THR A 352 17.99 -5.27 -3.38
N TYR A 353 17.04 -4.87 -2.54
CA TYR A 353 16.95 -3.53 -1.98
C TYR A 353 17.18 -3.55 -0.47
N SER A 354 17.73 -2.46 0.06
CA SER A 354 17.69 -2.20 1.50
C SER A 354 16.24 -2.19 1.97
N GLN A 355 15.96 -2.74 3.13
CA GLN A 355 14.61 -2.70 3.68
C GLN A 355 14.28 -1.28 4.18
N PRO A 356 13.25 -0.61 3.63
CA PRO A 356 12.88 0.72 4.10
C PRO A 356 12.17 0.64 5.45
N THR A 357 12.65 1.39 6.44
CA THR A 357 12.06 1.45 7.78
C THR A 357 10.71 2.16 7.76
N ASN A 358 9.74 1.72 8.58
CA ASN A 358 8.43 2.38 8.74
C ASN A 358 7.64 2.59 7.42
N CYS A 359 7.93 1.80 6.39
CA CYS A 359 7.19 1.81 5.13
C CYS A 359 6.31 0.56 5.05
N TRP A 360 5.11 0.73 4.50
CA TRP A 360 4.06 -0.29 4.49
C TRP A 360 3.53 -0.51 3.07
N HIS A 361 3.18 -1.74 2.74
CA HIS A 361 2.38 -2.04 1.56
C HIS A 361 1.04 -2.64 1.99
N LEU A 362 -0.04 -2.30 1.30
CA LEU A 362 -1.29 -3.05 1.38
C LEU A 362 -1.15 -4.27 0.47
N GLU A 363 -0.85 -5.42 1.05
CA GLU A 363 -0.75 -6.68 0.32
C GLU A 363 -2.14 -7.08 -0.20
N GLY A 364 -2.17 -7.78 -1.33
CA GLY A 364 -3.39 -8.28 -1.95
C GLY A 364 -3.97 -7.34 -3.00
N VAL A 365 -4.47 -7.95 -4.08
CA VAL A 365 -5.09 -7.23 -5.20
C VAL A 365 -6.60 -7.28 -5.02
N PRO A 366 -7.35 -6.20 -5.31
CA PRO A 366 -8.77 -6.34 -5.58
C PRO A 366 -8.94 -7.13 -6.87
N THR A 367 -9.02 -8.46 -6.78
CA THR A 367 -9.46 -9.27 -7.90
C THR A 367 -10.88 -8.81 -8.24
N ASN A 368 -11.18 -8.72 -9.55
CA ASN A 368 -12.40 -8.24 -10.18
C ASN A 368 -13.70 -8.34 -9.34
N GLY A 369 -14.68 -7.48 -9.62
CA GLY A 369 -15.88 -7.23 -8.79
C GLY A 369 -16.69 -8.42 -8.24
N SER A 370 -16.42 -9.67 -8.61
CA SER A 370 -16.95 -10.89 -7.97
C SER A 370 -16.14 -11.40 -6.75
N THR A 371 -14.92 -10.91 -6.52
CA THR A 371 -14.01 -11.39 -5.45
C THR A 371 -13.60 -10.33 -4.42
N LEU A 372 -14.32 -9.19 -4.39
CA LEU A 372 -14.38 -8.33 -3.20
C LEU A 372 -14.76 -9.13 -1.91
N GLY A 373 -15.30 -10.35 -2.07
CA GLY A 373 -15.70 -11.29 -1.02
C GLY A 373 -14.58 -11.89 -0.15
N ALA A 374 -13.30 -11.58 -0.38
CA ALA A 374 -12.22 -11.94 0.54
C ALA A 374 -11.52 -10.70 1.11
N SER A 375 -12.29 -9.65 1.44
CA SER A 375 -11.83 -8.37 2.01
C SER A 375 -10.88 -8.51 3.22
N TYR A 376 -10.86 -9.66 3.90
CA TYR A 376 -9.92 -9.98 4.99
C TYR A 376 -8.49 -10.37 4.52
N THR A 377 -8.25 -10.54 3.22
CA THR A 377 -6.93 -10.88 2.63
C THR A 377 -6.01 -9.67 2.46
N ARG A 378 -6.57 -8.46 2.35
CA ARG A 378 -5.78 -7.25 2.06
C ARG A 378 -5.31 -6.57 3.33
N ARG A 379 -4.02 -6.55 3.63
CA ARG A 379 -3.49 -6.01 4.90
C ARG A 379 -2.21 -5.20 4.73
N LEU A 380 -2.04 -4.22 5.59
CA LEU A 380 -0.77 -3.50 5.68
C LEU A 380 0.32 -4.42 6.22
N ARG A 381 1.40 -4.57 5.45
CA ARG A 381 2.62 -5.28 5.85
C ARG A 381 3.83 -4.36 5.69
N PRO A 382 4.87 -4.51 6.52
CA PRO A 382 6.13 -3.84 6.28
C PRO A 382 6.67 -4.18 4.91
N VAL A 383 7.16 -3.17 4.20
CA VAL A 383 7.83 -3.35 2.92
C VAL A 383 9.15 -4.10 3.17
N SER A 384 9.32 -5.28 2.57
CA SER A 384 10.54 -6.07 2.64
C SER A 384 11.49 -5.75 1.48
N GLY A 385 12.81 -5.88 1.72
CA GLY A 385 13.86 -5.55 0.74
C GLY A 385 13.86 -6.40 -0.54
N ASN A 386 13.06 -7.47 -0.59
CA ASN A 386 12.84 -8.27 -1.79
C ASN A 386 11.57 -7.88 -2.55
N THR A 387 10.94 -6.73 -2.30
CA THR A 387 9.76 -6.29 -3.07
C THR A 387 10.12 -5.15 -4.01
N SER A 388 9.48 -5.08 -5.18
CA SER A 388 9.61 -3.92 -6.08
C SER A 388 9.14 -2.62 -5.42
N THR A 389 8.21 -2.72 -4.46
CA THR A 389 7.73 -1.60 -3.64
C THR A 389 8.83 -0.99 -2.77
N ALA A 390 9.82 -1.79 -2.35
CA ALA A 390 11.00 -1.29 -1.63
C ALA A 390 11.85 -0.34 -2.49
N ALA A 391 11.93 -0.59 -3.80
CA ALA A 391 12.67 0.25 -4.73
C ALA A 391 12.14 1.70 -4.75
N LEU A 392 10.81 1.87 -4.77
CA LEU A 392 10.17 3.19 -4.69
C LEU A 392 10.38 3.81 -3.30
N ALA A 393 10.05 3.07 -2.24
CA ALA A 393 10.13 3.55 -0.87
C ALA A 393 11.55 4.00 -0.48
N ASN A 394 12.59 3.30 -0.93
CA ASN A 394 13.99 3.69 -0.70
C ASN A 394 14.34 5.02 -1.38
N VAL A 395 13.88 5.26 -2.62
CA VAL A 395 14.10 6.54 -3.29
C VAL A 395 13.42 7.66 -2.50
N VAL A 396 12.14 7.51 -2.14
CA VAL A 396 11.39 8.51 -1.38
C VAL A 396 12.02 8.77 -0.01
N LYS A 397 12.49 7.73 0.68
CA LYS A 397 13.26 7.86 1.91
C LYS A 397 14.54 8.67 1.70
N THR A 398 15.30 8.35 0.66
CA THR A 398 16.61 8.96 0.38
C THR A 398 16.48 10.44 0.06
N VAL A 399 15.48 10.82 -0.76
CA VAL A 399 15.35 12.19 -1.26
C VAL A 399 14.41 13.07 -0.44
N SER A 400 13.43 12.48 0.25
CA SER A 400 12.39 13.22 0.98
C SER A 400 12.35 12.92 2.48
N SER A 401 13.06 11.90 2.97
CA SER A 401 12.96 11.40 4.37
C SER A 401 11.54 11.01 4.80
N VAL A 402 10.66 10.73 3.84
CA VAL A 402 9.24 10.43 4.09
C VAL A 402 9.04 8.92 4.27
N ASN A 403 8.32 8.53 5.33
CA ASN A 403 7.77 7.18 5.45
C ASN A 403 6.61 7.02 4.48
N LEU A 404 6.51 5.87 3.83
CA LEU A 404 5.57 5.69 2.74
C LEU A 404 4.71 4.45 2.95
N THR A 405 3.40 4.62 2.85
CA THR A 405 2.46 3.50 2.66
C THR A 405 2.02 3.46 1.20
N ILE A 406 2.06 2.28 0.59
CA ILE A 406 1.63 2.07 -0.79
C ILE A 406 0.47 1.07 -0.84
N ALA A 407 -0.60 1.41 -1.54
CA ALA A 407 -1.73 0.49 -1.73
C ALA A 407 -2.10 0.29 -3.19
N SER A 408 -2.39 -0.95 -3.58
CA SER A 408 -2.81 -1.29 -4.95
C SER A 408 -4.32 -1.26 -5.08
N GLY A 409 -4.86 -0.35 -5.88
CA GLY A 409 -6.30 -0.23 -6.16
C GLY A 409 -6.71 -0.51 -7.62
N GLY A 410 -5.75 -0.78 -8.51
CA GLY A 410 -6.02 -1.12 -9.91
C GLY A 410 -6.68 -2.49 -10.12
N VAL A 411 -7.24 -2.71 -11.31
CA VAL A 411 -7.88 -3.97 -11.72
C VAL A 411 -7.28 -4.43 -13.05
N SER A 412 -6.69 -5.63 -13.07
CA SER A 412 -6.00 -6.17 -14.24
C SER A 412 -6.89 -6.27 -15.48
N GLY A 413 -6.29 -6.06 -16.66
CA GLY A 413 -6.89 -6.33 -17.97
C GLY A 413 -8.15 -5.51 -18.30
N THR A 414 -8.37 -4.38 -17.64
CA THR A 414 -9.64 -3.64 -17.71
C THR A 414 -9.44 -2.27 -18.36
N ALA A 415 -10.06 -2.02 -19.51
CA ALA A 415 -10.04 -0.71 -20.18
C ALA A 415 -10.60 0.41 -19.28
N ILE A 416 -10.17 1.67 -19.51
CA ILE A 416 -10.54 2.80 -18.64
C ILE A 416 -12.06 3.00 -18.53
N ALA A 417 -12.80 2.68 -19.60
CA ALA A 417 -14.25 2.81 -19.66
C ALA A 417 -15.00 1.96 -18.61
N VAL A 418 -14.42 0.85 -18.15
CA VAL A 418 -15.03 -0.05 -17.16
C VAL A 418 -14.61 0.28 -15.72
N ARG A 419 -13.64 1.20 -15.56
CA ARG A 419 -13.10 1.65 -14.27
C ARG A 419 -13.62 3.02 -13.81
N GLY A 420 -14.59 3.58 -14.54
CA GLY A 420 -15.15 4.91 -14.25
C GLY A 420 -15.77 5.05 -12.85
N ALA A 421 -16.11 6.30 -12.49
CA ALA A 421 -16.79 6.61 -11.24
C ALA A 421 -18.07 5.77 -11.04
N GLY A 422 -18.29 5.30 -9.81
CA GLY A 422 -19.41 4.40 -9.47
C GLY A 422 -19.23 2.94 -9.88
N SER A 423 -18.16 2.58 -10.60
CA SER A 423 -17.85 1.19 -10.90
C SER A 423 -17.37 0.42 -9.66
N VAL A 424 -17.46 -0.91 -9.72
CA VAL A 424 -16.86 -1.81 -8.72
C VAL A 424 -15.35 -1.61 -8.59
N CYS A 425 -14.67 -1.24 -9.68
CA CYS A 425 -13.23 -0.96 -9.67
C CYS A 425 -12.94 0.33 -8.89
N GLN A 426 -13.77 1.36 -9.06
CA GLN A 426 -13.64 2.60 -8.30
C GLN A 426 -13.93 2.39 -6.81
N ALA A 427 -14.91 1.54 -6.47
CA ALA A 427 -15.17 1.16 -5.09
C ALA A 427 -13.96 0.44 -4.46
N ALA A 428 -13.31 -0.47 -5.19
CA ALA A 428 -12.09 -1.14 -4.75
C ALA A 428 -10.91 -0.17 -4.54
N LEU A 429 -10.81 0.86 -5.39
CA LEU A 429 -9.81 1.92 -5.25
C LEU A 429 -10.03 2.73 -3.96
N LYS A 430 -11.28 3.14 -3.68
CA LYS A 430 -11.67 3.82 -2.44
C LYS A 430 -11.44 2.96 -1.18
N GLU A 431 -11.77 1.67 -1.26
CA GLU A 431 -11.47 0.71 -0.20
C GLU A 431 -9.96 0.64 0.09
N SER A 432 -9.12 0.74 -0.95
CA SER A 432 -7.66 0.76 -0.80
C SER A 432 -7.17 2.00 -0.05
N ILE A 433 -7.81 3.16 -0.27
CA ILE A 433 -7.55 4.40 0.47
C ILE A 433 -7.90 4.19 1.95
N ASP A 434 -9.10 3.71 2.24
CA ASP A 434 -9.54 3.44 3.62
C ASP A 434 -8.54 2.53 4.35
N ARG A 435 -8.12 1.43 3.71
CA ARG A 435 -7.16 0.46 4.26
C ARG A 435 -5.74 0.98 4.45
N ALA A 436 -5.34 1.97 3.66
CA ALA A 436 -4.00 2.55 3.74
C ALA A 436 -3.88 3.64 4.82
N GLY A 437 -4.99 4.11 5.38
CA GLY A 437 -5.02 5.20 6.37
C GLY A 437 -6.01 6.33 6.04
N GLY A 438 -6.84 6.16 5.02
CA GLY A 438 -8.01 6.99 4.73
C GLY A 438 -7.75 8.24 3.89
N ARG A 439 -6.50 8.57 3.53
CA ARG A 439 -6.18 9.72 2.68
C ARG A 439 -4.89 9.49 1.89
N ILE A 440 -4.82 10.01 0.67
CA ILE A 440 -3.66 9.82 -0.21
C ILE A 440 -3.12 11.13 -0.79
N HIS A 441 -1.83 11.11 -1.15
CA HIS A 441 -1.12 12.20 -1.80
C HIS A 441 -1.02 12.00 -3.31
N PHE A 442 -0.53 10.83 -3.72
CA PHE A 442 -0.30 10.49 -5.11
C PHE A 442 -1.05 9.24 -5.55
N VAL A 443 -1.46 9.25 -6.82
CA VAL A 443 -1.85 8.06 -7.56
C VAL A 443 -0.83 7.77 -8.65
N HIS A 444 -0.22 6.60 -8.61
CA HIS A 444 0.57 6.03 -9.70
C HIS A 444 -0.38 5.37 -10.70
N HIS A 445 -0.69 6.07 -11.79
CA HIS A 445 -1.59 5.61 -12.84
C HIS A 445 -0.80 4.92 -13.95
N VAL A 446 -0.93 3.59 -14.07
CA VAL A 446 -0.23 2.79 -15.09
C VAL A 446 -1.25 2.07 -15.96
N ASP A 447 -1.46 2.60 -17.15
CA ASP A 447 -2.68 2.34 -17.91
C ASP A 447 -2.53 2.74 -19.37
N GLY A 448 -3.42 2.27 -20.24
CA GLY A 448 -3.53 2.69 -21.64
C GLY A 448 -3.35 1.56 -22.66
N GLN A 449 -2.85 0.39 -22.25
CA GLN A 449 -2.57 -0.72 -23.16
C GLN A 449 -3.85 -1.30 -23.78
N SER A 450 -4.92 -1.48 -22.99
CA SER A 450 -6.24 -1.84 -23.51
C SER A 450 -7.00 -0.68 -24.19
N ASP A 451 -6.43 0.54 -24.17
CA ASP A 451 -7.10 1.76 -24.63
C ASP A 451 -6.42 2.39 -25.86
N VAL A 452 -5.44 1.72 -26.48
CA VAL A 452 -4.69 2.24 -27.65
C VAL A 452 -5.58 2.56 -28.86
N THR A 453 -6.76 1.94 -28.96
CA THR A 453 -7.77 2.23 -30.00
C THR A 453 -8.92 3.10 -29.49
N THR A 454 -8.93 3.46 -28.20
CA THR A 454 -9.97 4.29 -27.59
C THR A 454 -9.80 5.73 -28.06
N ALA A 455 -10.90 6.38 -28.42
CA ALA A 455 -10.88 7.80 -28.78
C ALA A 455 -10.32 8.64 -27.62
N GLN A 456 -9.33 9.50 -27.90
CA GLN A 456 -8.63 10.26 -26.86
C GLN A 456 -9.58 11.09 -25.98
N ALA A 457 -10.60 11.72 -26.58
CA ALA A 457 -11.60 12.49 -25.83
C ALA A 457 -12.35 11.64 -24.79
N SER A 458 -12.71 10.40 -25.15
CA SER A 458 -13.36 9.45 -24.23
C SER A 458 -12.42 9.00 -23.12
N TYR A 459 -11.14 8.75 -23.44
CA TYR A 459 -10.13 8.42 -22.44
C TYR A 459 -9.95 9.56 -21.43
N ILE A 460 -9.80 10.80 -21.90
CA ILE A 460 -9.64 11.99 -21.04
C ILE A 460 -10.86 12.16 -20.14
N ALA A 461 -12.08 12.08 -20.69
CA ALA A 461 -13.30 12.24 -19.92
C ALA A 461 -13.42 11.18 -18.80
N ALA A 462 -13.13 9.92 -19.11
CA ALA A 462 -13.13 8.84 -18.12
C ALA A 462 -12.07 9.04 -17.03
N LEU A 463 -10.85 9.44 -17.43
CA LEU A 463 -9.74 9.71 -16.51
C LEU A 463 -10.08 10.85 -15.53
N GLN A 464 -10.60 11.96 -16.04
CA GLN A 464 -11.01 13.10 -15.20
C GLN A 464 -12.12 12.70 -14.23
N ALA A 465 -13.14 11.98 -14.70
CA ALA A 465 -14.24 11.54 -13.86
C ALA A 465 -13.80 10.61 -12.71
N ILE A 466 -12.83 9.72 -12.96
CA ILE A 466 -12.22 8.86 -11.91
C ILE A 466 -11.58 9.73 -10.83
N TYR A 467 -10.78 10.72 -11.22
CA TYR A 467 -10.02 11.52 -10.27
C TYR A 467 -10.82 12.63 -9.60
N ASP A 468 -11.86 13.16 -10.23
CA ASP A 468 -12.82 14.06 -9.58
C ASP A 468 -13.62 13.33 -8.50
N ASP A 469 -14.04 12.08 -8.75
CA ASP A 469 -14.69 11.24 -7.75
C ASP A 469 -13.74 10.86 -6.61
N LEU A 470 -12.45 10.61 -6.90
CA LEU A 470 -11.44 10.42 -5.84
C LEU A 470 -11.16 11.69 -5.06
N ASP A 471 -11.16 12.87 -5.67
CA ASP A 471 -10.96 14.13 -4.96
C ASP A 471 -12.08 14.41 -3.97
N ALA A 472 -13.33 14.16 -4.39
CA ALA A 472 -14.50 14.26 -3.52
C ALA A 472 -14.38 13.29 -2.34
N TYR A 473 -13.95 12.05 -2.58
CA TYR A 473 -13.77 11.04 -1.53
C TYR A 473 -12.55 11.33 -0.63
N ASN A 474 -11.44 11.78 -1.21
CA ASN A 474 -10.21 12.12 -0.51
C ASN A 474 -10.34 13.45 0.25
N GLY A 475 -11.32 14.29 -0.07
CA GLY A 475 -11.58 15.60 0.55
C GLY A 475 -10.55 16.68 0.17
N THR A 476 -9.52 16.33 -0.60
CA THR A 476 -8.55 17.26 -1.17
C THR A 476 -8.02 16.73 -2.49
N PRO A 477 -7.62 17.62 -3.43
CA PRO A 477 -7.10 17.21 -4.72
C PRO A 477 -5.92 16.23 -4.61
N VAL A 478 -6.03 15.09 -5.30
CA VAL A 478 -4.94 14.13 -5.46
C VAL A 478 -4.06 14.52 -6.64
N LYS A 479 -2.77 14.23 -6.52
CA LYS A 479 -1.84 14.31 -7.65
C LYS A 479 -1.77 12.96 -8.34
N VAL A 480 -1.67 12.95 -9.66
CA VAL A 480 -1.65 11.72 -10.45
C VAL A 480 -0.39 11.68 -11.29
N LEU A 481 0.45 10.67 -11.03
CA LEU A 481 1.61 10.33 -11.84
C LEU A 481 1.16 9.43 -12.98
N LEU A 482 1.07 9.97 -14.18
CA LEU A 482 0.73 9.23 -15.39
C LEU A 482 1.99 8.54 -15.92
N HIS A 483 2.10 7.23 -15.72
CA HIS A 483 3.20 6.42 -16.25
C HIS A 483 2.88 6.09 -17.71
N PRO A 484 3.61 6.64 -18.70
CA PRO A 484 3.32 6.38 -20.10
C PRO A 484 3.43 4.89 -20.43
N ILE A 485 2.58 4.40 -21.33
CA ILE A 485 2.56 2.98 -21.68
C ILE A 485 3.92 2.48 -22.19
N ALA A 486 4.28 1.29 -21.74
CA ALA A 486 5.48 0.56 -22.15
C ALA A 486 5.40 0.07 -23.63
N SER A 487 6.32 -0.79 -24.04
CA SER A 487 6.30 -1.43 -25.37
C SER A 487 5.13 -2.41 -25.57
N CYS A 488 4.86 -2.80 -26.83
CA CYS A 488 3.68 -3.60 -27.19
C CYS A 488 3.93 -5.11 -27.42
N TRP A 489 2.80 -5.83 -27.54
CA TRP A 489 2.64 -7.26 -27.85
C TRP A 489 2.69 -7.61 -29.36
N LYS A 490 3.03 -8.89 -29.67
CA LYS A 490 2.92 -9.55 -31.00
C LYS A 490 1.51 -9.49 -31.62
N ASN A 491 0.44 -9.43 -30.83
CA ASN A 491 -0.94 -9.33 -31.36
C ASN A 491 -1.70 -8.10 -30.84
N SER A 492 -1.01 -7.02 -30.46
CA SER A 492 -1.69 -5.79 -30.07
C SER A 492 -2.55 -5.28 -31.23
N THR A 493 -3.78 -4.87 -30.95
CA THR A 493 -4.71 -4.29 -31.93
C THR A 493 -4.31 -2.89 -32.39
N GLY A 494 -3.28 -2.29 -31.76
CA GLY A 494 -2.75 -0.97 -32.09
C GLY A 494 -1.45 -1.00 -32.91
N ASN A 495 -1.30 -0.06 -33.85
CA ASN A 495 -0.07 0.17 -34.63
C ASN A 495 0.91 1.14 -33.93
N ASP A 496 2.12 1.31 -34.47
CA ASP A 496 3.17 2.19 -33.92
C ASP A 496 2.65 3.60 -33.59
N GLU A 497 1.77 4.15 -34.42
CA GLU A 497 1.17 5.47 -34.22
C GLU A 497 0.21 5.51 -33.03
N GLN A 498 -0.69 4.55 -32.89
CA GLN A 498 -1.66 4.48 -31.79
C GLN A 498 -0.97 4.33 -30.42
N TRP A 499 0.12 3.56 -30.36
CA TRP A 499 0.94 3.45 -29.15
C TRP A 499 1.61 4.79 -28.79
N GLN A 500 2.11 5.49 -29.80
CA GLN A 500 2.75 6.79 -29.59
C GLN A 500 1.73 7.88 -29.24
N ASP A 501 0.54 7.85 -29.85
CA ASP A 501 -0.56 8.76 -29.53
C ASP A 501 -1.02 8.64 -28.09
N MET A 502 -1.06 7.42 -27.54
CA MET A 502 -1.40 7.21 -26.13
C MET A 502 -0.30 7.74 -25.19
N ARG A 503 0.99 7.52 -25.50
CA ARG A 503 2.11 8.10 -24.72
C ARG A 503 2.10 9.63 -24.78
N ARG A 504 1.85 10.19 -25.97
CA ARG A 504 1.66 11.62 -26.22
C ARG A 504 0.48 12.17 -25.44
N LEU A 505 -0.64 11.43 -25.38
CA LEU A 505 -1.81 11.83 -24.61
C LEU A 505 -1.46 11.95 -23.12
N HIS A 506 -0.76 10.97 -22.55
CA HIS A 506 -0.32 11.05 -21.14
C HIS A 506 0.63 12.21 -20.92
N TRP A 507 1.60 12.44 -21.81
CA TRP A 507 2.47 13.62 -21.72
C TRP A 507 1.67 14.92 -21.81
N LYS A 508 0.77 15.05 -22.79
CA LYS A 508 -0.04 16.25 -23.03
C LYS A 508 -0.94 16.55 -21.84
N LEU A 509 -1.52 15.54 -21.18
CA LEU A 509 -2.31 15.73 -19.96
C LEU A 509 -1.51 16.42 -18.84
N THR A 510 -0.20 16.19 -18.75
CA THR A 510 0.68 16.89 -17.79
C THR A 510 0.94 18.35 -18.14
N GLN A 511 0.75 18.73 -19.40
CA GLN A 511 0.88 20.11 -19.88
C GLN A 511 -0.45 20.86 -19.77
N ASP A 512 -1.55 20.19 -20.14
CA ASP A 512 -2.90 20.77 -20.16
C ASP A 512 -3.48 20.91 -18.75
N TYR A 513 -3.12 20.01 -17.81
CA TYR A 513 -3.58 20.03 -16.41
C TYR A 513 -2.43 19.85 -15.40
N PRO A 514 -1.46 20.78 -15.34
CA PRO A 514 -0.20 20.61 -14.60
C PRO A 514 -0.37 20.64 -13.07
N SER A 515 -1.52 21.05 -12.55
CA SER A 515 -1.83 20.99 -11.12
C SER A 515 -2.24 19.59 -10.66
N ARG A 516 -2.74 18.74 -11.57
CA ARG A 516 -3.24 17.39 -11.28
C ARG A 516 -2.34 16.30 -11.84
N TYR A 517 -2.01 16.38 -13.13
CA TYR A 517 -1.25 15.32 -13.79
C TYR A 517 0.23 15.67 -13.86
N PHE A 518 1.04 14.71 -13.43
CA PHE A 518 2.49 14.77 -13.47
C PHE A 518 2.99 13.58 -14.28
N LEU A 519 4.12 13.77 -14.96
CA LEU A 519 4.71 12.71 -15.76
C LEU A 519 5.32 11.66 -14.82
N GLY A 520 4.85 10.42 -14.94
CA GLY A 520 5.39 9.25 -14.25
C GLY A 520 6.66 8.71 -14.92
N ALA A 521 7.01 7.46 -14.61
CA ALA A 521 8.19 6.80 -15.13
C ALA A 521 8.02 6.34 -16.59
N PHE A 522 8.99 6.66 -17.44
CA PHE A 522 9.15 5.95 -18.71
C PHE A 522 9.77 4.57 -18.49
N THR A 523 9.18 3.56 -19.13
CA THR A 523 9.48 2.14 -18.89
C THR A 523 9.69 1.34 -20.19
N LEU A 524 9.98 2.04 -21.29
CA LEU A 524 10.16 1.44 -22.63
C LEU A 524 11.37 0.49 -22.70
N ASP A 525 12.32 0.64 -21.80
CA ASP A 525 13.55 -0.12 -21.65
C ASP A 525 13.54 -1.06 -20.43
N CYS A 526 12.39 -1.21 -19.74
CA CYS A 526 12.26 -2.17 -18.66
C CYS A 526 12.19 -3.60 -19.20
N GLN A 527 12.78 -4.55 -18.46
CA GLN A 527 12.79 -5.96 -18.81
C GLN A 527 11.39 -6.59 -18.63
N HIS A 528 10.96 -7.41 -19.58
CA HIS A 528 9.64 -8.07 -19.54
C HIS A 528 9.74 -9.58 -19.41
N PHE A 529 8.86 -10.19 -18.58
CA PHE A 529 8.77 -11.65 -18.50
C PHE A 529 7.95 -12.25 -19.64
N ASP A 530 6.96 -11.52 -20.11
CA ASP A 530 6.17 -11.84 -21.29
C ASP A 530 6.15 -10.61 -22.23
N SER A 531 5.25 -10.61 -23.20
CA SER A 531 5.14 -9.53 -24.18
C SER A 531 4.47 -8.24 -23.68
N LEU A 532 4.05 -8.17 -22.42
CA LEU A 532 3.30 -7.05 -21.84
C LEU A 532 3.80 -6.65 -20.45
N HIS A 533 4.15 -7.63 -19.62
CA HIS A 533 4.39 -7.46 -18.20
C HIS A 533 5.87 -7.53 -17.87
N PHE A 534 6.31 -6.62 -17.01
CA PHE A 534 7.69 -6.59 -16.54
C PHE A 534 8.03 -7.79 -15.69
N ASN A 535 9.26 -8.29 -15.76
CA ASN A 535 9.72 -9.23 -14.75
C ASN A 535 9.99 -8.49 -13.43
N GLY A 536 10.41 -9.22 -12.38
CA GLY A 536 10.73 -8.63 -11.08
C GLY A 536 11.70 -7.45 -11.19
N ASP A 537 12.81 -7.62 -11.91
CA ASP A 537 13.83 -6.58 -12.09
C ASP A 537 13.28 -5.35 -12.84
N GLY A 538 12.49 -5.56 -13.89
CA GLY A 538 11.83 -4.50 -14.65
C GLY A 538 10.84 -3.69 -13.81
N TYR A 539 10.05 -4.34 -12.94
CA TYR A 539 9.20 -3.63 -11.98
C TYR A 539 10.01 -2.87 -10.93
N GLY A 540 11.14 -3.43 -10.51
CA GLY A 540 12.11 -2.76 -9.66
C GLY A 540 12.60 -1.44 -10.26
N VAL A 541 13.06 -1.48 -11.51
CA VAL A 541 13.52 -0.29 -12.27
C VAL A 541 12.40 0.73 -12.46
N MET A 542 11.20 0.27 -12.83
CA MET A 542 10.02 1.13 -12.94
C MET A 542 9.73 1.87 -11.62
N ASN A 543 9.76 1.17 -10.49
CA ASN A 543 9.43 1.74 -9.19
C ASN A 543 10.51 2.67 -8.65
N THR A 544 11.80 2.39 -8.91
CA THR A 544 12.88 3.35 -8.66
C THR A 544 12.63 4.66 -9.40
N ARG A 545 12.32 4.60 -10.70
CA ARG A 545 11.99 5.79 -11.52
C ARG A 545 10.72 6.48 -11.05
N ALA A 546 9.70 5.71 -10.65
CA ALA A 546 8.46 6.25 -10.10
C ALA A 546 8.71 7.06 -8.82
N GLY A 547 9.65 6.64 -7.97
CA GLY A 547 10.08 7.39 -6.78
C GLY A 547 10.68 8.76 -7.13
N TRP A 548 11.54 8.82 -8.15
CA TRP A 548 12.13 10.09 -8.64
C TRP A 548 11.09 11.01 -9.28
N ALA A 549 10.22 10.46 -10.13
CA ALA A 549 9.11 11.22 -10.72
C ALA A 549 8.17 11.79 -9.65
N ARG A 550 7.85 10.98 -8.64
CA ARG A 550 7.05 11.38 -7.48
C ARG A 550 7.74 12.47 -6.66
N ALA A 551 9.03 12.34 -6.38
CA ALA A 551 9.80 13.37 -5.68
C ALA A 551 9.81 14.70 -6.45
N LYS A 552 9.96 14.68 -7.79
CA LYS A 552 9.86 15.88 -8.62
C LYS A 552 8.46 16.51 -8.55
N ALA A 553 7.40 15.69 -8.67
CA ALA A 553 6.02 16.15 -8.58
C ALA A 553 5.64 16.70 -7.19
N ARG A 554 6.34 16.23 -6.14
CA ARG A 554 6.24 16.75 -4.78
C ARG A 554 7.00 18.07 -4.60
N GLY A 555 8.07 18.28 -5.38
CA GLY A 555 8.98 19.42 -5.30
C GLY A 555 10.28 19.15 -4.54
N ASP A 556 10.56 17.89 -4.21
CA ASP A 556 11.72 17.50 -3.38
C ASP A 556 13.02 17.44 -4.20
N VAL A 557 12.91 17.27 -5.52
CA VAL A 557 14.04 17.20 -6.45
C VAL A 557 13.71 17.94 -7.75
N ALA A 558 14.74 18.39 -8.47
CA ALA A 558 14.57 19.13 -9.73
C ALA A 558 14.27 18.23 -10.95
N ASN A 559 14.72 16.96 -10.92
CA ASN A 559 14.70 16.06 -12.08
C ASN A 559 13.94 14.76 -11.76
N ASP A 560 13.19 14.23 -12.73
CA ASP A 560 12.37 13.01 -12.61
C ASP A 560 13.13 11.75 -13.03
N ARG A 561 14.35 11.93 -13.57
CA ARG A 561 15.20 10.88 -14.12
C ARG A 561 14.52 10.02 -15.18
N ASN A 562 13.71 10.63 -16.03
CA ASN A 562 13.04 9.96 -17.16
C ASN A 562 13.93 9.79 -18.42
N GLY A 563 15.23 10.03 -18.30
CA GLY A 563 16.19 9.85 -19.39
C GLY A 563 16.32 11.07 -20.31
N PRO A 564 17.28 11.03 -21.25
CA PRO A 564 17.56 12.14 -22.15
C PRO A 564 16.43 12.33 -23.18
N SER A 565 16.37 13.51 -23.78
CA SER A 565 15.47 13.80 -24.91
C SER A 565 16.18 14.46 -26.08
N LEU A 566 15.77 14.11 -27.29
CA LEU A 566 16.25 14.76 -28.51
C LEU A 566 15.94 16.27 -28.49
N TYR A 567 16.98 17.08 -28.56
CA TYR A 567 16.91 18.55 -28.46
C TYR A 567 17.06 19.22 -29.84
N SER A 568 18.10 18.87 -30.60
CA SER A 568 18.34 19.42 -31.94
C SER A 568 18.88 18.35 -32.89
N VAL A 569 18.67 18.57 -34.20
CA VAL A 569 19.29 17.80 -35.27
C VAL A 569 19.96 18.75 -36.25
N THR A 570 21.10 18.36 -36.79
CA THR A 570 21.86 19.11 -37.79
C THR A 570 22.34 18.14 -38.85
N ARG A 571 22.04 18.42 -40.12
CA ARG A 571 22.65 17.71 -41.24
C ARG A 571 24.02 18.35 -41.47
N VAL A 572 25.08 17.59 -41.16
CA VAL A 572 26.46 18.07 -41.36
C VAL A 572 26.82 17.97 -42.83
N ASP A 573 26.45 16.85 -43.46
CA ASP A 573 26.59 16.60 -44.91
C ASP A 573 25.58 15.52 -45.36
N ALA A 574 25.71 15.03 -46.60
CA ALA A 574 24.78 14.04 -47.17
C ALA A 574 24.87 12.62 -46.54
N GLN A 575 25.81 12.39 -45.64
CA GLN A 575 26.12 11.11 -44.98
C GLN A 575 26.18 11.25 -43.45
N THR A 576 26.22 12.47 -42.92
CA THR A 576 26.49 12.73 -41.50
C THR A 576 25.39 13.59 -40.88
N VAL A 577 24.83 13.11 -39.77
CA VAL A 577 23.80 13.79 -38.99
C VAL A 577 24.27 13.91 -37.55
N TYR A 578 24.26 15.13 -37.01
CA TYR A 578 24.58 15.40 -35.62
C TYR A 578 23.30 15.66 -34.82
N CYS A 579 23.10 14.89 -33.76
CA CYS A 579 21.96 15.03 -32.86
C CYS A 579 22.45 15.49 -31.48
N VAL A 580 21.79 16.47 -30.89
CA VAL A 580 22.03 16.91 -29.51
C VAL A 580 20.87 16.48 -28.64
N TYR A 581 21.19 16.01 -27.43
CA TYR A 581 20.20 15.58 -26.45
C TYR A 581 20.29 16.42 -25.19
N ASP A 582 19.14 16.82 -24.65
CA ASP A 582 19.05 17.29 -23.27
C ASP A 582 19.18 16.09 -22.32
N LEU A 583 20.09 16.18 -21.36
CA LEU A 583 20.37 15.08 -20.42
C LEU A 583 19.30 14.90 -19.35
N ASN A 584 18.44 15.91 -19.12
CA ASN A 584 17.37 15.90 -18.12
C ASN A 584 17.82 15.45 -16.72
N GLY A 585 19.03 15.85 -16.32
CA GLY A 585 19.62 15.52 -15.03
C GLY A 585 20.55 14.31 -15.02
N ALA A 586 20.74 13.61 -16.14
CA ALA A 586 21.83 12.65 -16.30
C ALA A 586 23.19 13.37 -16.38
N ASP A 587 24.24 12.68 -15.95
CA ASP A 587 25.61 13.20 -15.95
C ASP A 587 26.29 13.02 -17.32
N SER A 588 25.92 11.99 -18.08
CA SER A 588 26.41 11.76 -19.45
C SER A 588 25.47 10.89 -20.29
N LEU A 589 25.80 10.73 -21.57
CA LEU A 589 25.19 9.75 -22.48
C LEU A 589 26.11 8.55 -22.70
N GLU A 590 25.49 7.41 -22.96
CA GLU A 590 26.11 6.27 -23.60
C GLU A 590 25.23 5.74 -24.74
N LEU A 591 25.85 5.10 -25.72
CA LEU A 591 25.16 4.33 -26.76
C LEU A 591 25.62 2.87 -26.63
N VAL A 592 24.69 1.99 -26.26
CA VAL A 592 24.99 0.57 -26.05
C VAL A 592 24.58 -0.29 -27.24
N ASN A 593 25.22 -1.45 -27.38
CA ASN A 593 24.88 -2.49 -28.36
C ASN A 593 24.83 -1.96 -29.81
N THR A 594 25.78 -1.11 -30.19
CA THR A 594 25.88 -0.49 -31.53
C THR A 594 26.07 -1.48 -32.67
N ALA A 595 26.57 -2.68 -32.38
CA ALA A 595 26.79 -3.74 -33.36
C ALA A 595 25.49 -4.33 -33.94
N TYR A 596 24.34 -4.12 -33.28
CA TYR A 596 23.02 -4.53 -33.76
C TYR A 596 22.46 -3.52 -34.78
N ALA A 597 23.29 -3.12 -35.75
CA ALA A 597 23.11 -1.98 -36.65
C ALA A 597 21.84 -2.00 -37.55
N SER A 598 21.09 -3.10 -37.55
CA SER A 598 19.77 -3.20 -38.20
C SER A 598 18.61 -2.56 -37.42
N GLU A 599 18.88 -1.98 -36.25
CA GLU A 599 17.88 -1.52 -35.28
C GLU A 599 18.10 -0.03 -35.01
N TYR A 600 17.13 0.83 -35.36
CA TYR A 600 16.98 2.27 -35.05
C TYR A 600 18.02 2.92 -34.10
N HIS A 601 19.32 2.93 -34.43
CA HIS A 601 20.45 3.04 -33.49
C HIS A 601 20.12 3.86 -32.23
N GLY A 602 19.84 3.16 -31.14
CA GLY A 602 19.56 3.82 -29.86
C GLY A 602 18.11 4.27 -29.61
N GLY A 603 17.14 3.80 -30.40
CA GLY A 603 15.76 4.28 -30.42
C GLY A 603 15.52 5.46 -31.38
N MET A 604 16.49 5.79 -32.24
CA MET A 604 16.40 6.86 -33.23
C MET A 604 15.85 6.35 -34.56
N SER A 605 14.84 7.03 -35.11
CA SER A 605 14.39 6.80 -36.49
C SER A 605 14.75 8.01 -37.36
N PHE A 606 15.32 7.77 -38.54
CA PHE A 606 15.64 8.80 -39.52
C PHE A 606 14.85 8.58 -40.81
N SER A 607 14.50 9.66 -41.50
CA SER A 607 13.83 9.63 -42.81
C SER A 607 14.17 10.86 -43.65
N THR A 608 13.97 10.76 -44.96
CA THR A 608 13.95 11.88 -45.91
C THR A 608 12.56 12.45 -46.14
N ALA A 609 11.52 11.87 -45.52
CA ALA A 609 10.14 12.33 -45.59
C ALA A 609 9.60 12.69 -44.20
N ALA A 610 8.82 13.75 -44.13
CA ALA A 610 8.14 14.19 -42.90
C ALA A 610 6.92 13.31 -42.53
N THR A 611 6.52 12.38 -43.40
CA THR A 611 5.22 11.72 -43.36
C THR A 611 5.28 10.31 -42.80
N LYS A 612 4.18 9.89 -42.16
CA LYS A 612 3.92 8.51 -41.75
C LYS A 612 3.00 7.85 -42.80
N SER A 613 3.22 6.57 -43.09
CA SER A 613 2.37 5.77 -43.96
C SER A 613 2.00 4.44 -43.29
N GLY A 614 0.72 4.09 -43.29
CA GLY A 614 0.22 2.84 -42.70
C GLY A 614 0.53 2.68 -41.21
N GLY A 615 0.67 3.79 -40.47
CA GLY A 615 1.05 3.78 -39.06
C GLY A 615 2.54 3.64 -38.79
N THR A 616 3.43 3.80 -39.78
CA THR A 616 4.90 3.77 -39.60
C THR A 616 5.58 4.96 -40.28
N ILE A 617 6.80 5.31 -39.86
CA ILE A 617 7.60 6.35 -40.54
C ILE A 617 7.90 5.90 -41.98
N ALA A 618 7.58 6.75 -42.97
CA ALA A 618 7.84 6.45 -44.37
C ALA A 618 9.36 6.48 -44.65
N THR A 619 9.88 5.47 -45.36
CA THR A 619 11.29 5.40 -45.80
C THR A 619 12.31 5.54 -44.66
N LYS A 620 12.31 4.56 -43.75
CA LYS A 620 13.25 4.51 -42.62
C LYS A 620 14.70 4.32 -43.08
N LEU A 621 15.60 5.10 -42.51
CA LEU A 621 17.03 5.10 -42.79
C LEU A 621 17.84 4.72 -41.56
N TYR A 622 18.90 3.94 -41.77
CA TYR A 622 19.70 3.35 -40.71
C TYR A 622 21.14 3.89 -40.76
N PRO A 623 21.66 4.43 -39.64
CA PRO A 623 23.07 4.74 -39.52
C PRO A 623 23.95 3.51 -39.78
N THR A 624 25.15 3.73 -40.32
CA THR A 624 26.24 2.75 -40.41
C THR A 624 27.27 2.92 -39.29
N GLY A 625 27.22 4.02 -38.55
CA GLY A 625 28.10 4.30 -37.41
C GLY A 625 27.56 5.41 -36.51
N ALA A 626 28.08 5.48 -35.28
CA ALA A 626 27.75 6.53 -34.32
C ALA A 626 28.94 6.83 -33.39
N THR A 627 29.18 8.10 -33.08
CA THR A 627 30.18 8.56 -32.12
C THR A 627 29.54 9.53 -31.13
N VAL A 628 29.59 9.20 -29.84
CA VAL A 628 29.14 10.08 -28.74
C VAL A 628 30.24 11.08 -28.43
N ASP A 629 29.87 12.34 -28.19
CA ASP A 629 30.84 13.36 -27.76
C ASP A 629 31.56 12.92 -26.49
N ALA A 630 32.85 13.26 -26.36
CA ALA A 630 33.67 12.84 -25.23
C ALA A 630 33.15 13.32 -23.86
N SER A 631 32.48 14.48 -23.82
CA SER A 631 31.92 15.06 -22.60
C SER A 631 30.68 15.92 -22.89
N PRO A 632 29.74 16.04 -21.94
CA PRO A 632 28.64 17.00 -22.02
C PRO A 632 29.13 18.45 -22.17
N THR A 633 28.32 19.26 -22.85
CA THR A 633 28.40 20.73 -22.85
C THR A 633 27.20 21.28 -22.07
N GLY A 634 27.41 21.64 -20.81
CA GLY A 634 26.32 22.02 -19.91
C GLY A 634 25.38 20.83 -19.65
N THR A 635 24.07 21.02 -19.83
CA THR A 635 23.06 19.95 -19.63
C THR A 635 22.79 19.13 -20.90
N ARG A 636 23.69 19.18 -21.88
CA ARG A 636 23.51 18.58 -23.21
C ARG A 636 24.73 17.79 -23.64
N GLN A 637 24.51 16.78 -24.48
CA GLN A 637 25.60 16.03 -25.11
C GLN A 637 25.14 15.55 -26.49
N GLY A 638 26.06 15.50 -27.45
CA GLY A 638 25.77 15.13 -28.83
C GLY A 638 26.18 13.71 -29.20
N ILE A 639 25.59 13.24 -30.31
CA ILE A 639 25.96 12.02 -31.02
C ILE A 639 26.03 12.34 -32.51
N THR A 640 27.16 12.02 -33.13
CA THR A 640 27.32 12.05 -34.59
C THR A 640 26.97 10.69 -35.17
N PHE A 641 25.97 10.63 -36.04
CA PHE A 641 25.57 9.45 -36.80
C PHE A 641 26.09 9.54 -38.23
N THR A 642 26.66 8.43 -38.73
CA THR A 642 27.14 8.28 -40.11
C THR A 642 26.23 7.32 -40.86
N PHE A 643 26.01 7.55 -42.17
CA PHE A 643 25.15 6.78 -43.05
C PHE A 643 25.86 6.41 -44.35
N ALA A 644 25.21 5.61 -45.19
CA ALA A 644 25.71 5.31 -46.53
C ALA A 644 25.80 6.58 -47.40
N ALA A 645 26.61 6.51 -48.46
CA ALA A 645 26.81 7.63 -49.35
C ALA A 645 25.50 8.16 -49.96
N ASN A 646 25.33 9.49 -49.93
CA ASN A 646 24.16 10.21 -50.48
C ASN A 646 22.81 9.81 -49.87
N THR A 647 22.78 9.36 -48.62
CA THR A 647 21.55 8.98 -47.92
C THR A 647 20.59 10.16 -47.73
N PHE A 648 21.12 11.36 -47.45
CA PHE A 648 20.32 12.57 -47.24
C PHE A 648 20.66 13.64 -48.30
N PRO A 649 20.13 13.55 -49.53
CA PRO A 649 20.34 14.58 -50.55
C PRO A 649 19.67 15.92 -50.20
N GLY A 650 18.66 15.92 -49.31
CA GLY A 650 17.98 17.10 -48.80
C GLY A 650 17.74 17.00 -47.29
N THR A 651 16.54 17.35 -46.84
CA THR A 651 16.18 17.38 -45.42
C THR A 651 16.23 16.01 -44.76
N VAL A 652 16.81 15.95 -43.56
CA VAL A 652 16.68 14.81 -42.63
C VAL A 652 15.56 15.09 -41.64
N TYR A 653 14.75 14.07 -41.34
CA TYR A 653 13.76 14.03 -40.28
C TYR A 653 14.18 12.99 -39.25
N ALA A 654 14.19 13.37 -37.97
CA ALA A 654 14.65 12.53 -36.87
C ALA A 654 13.60 12.44 -35.74
N TRP A 655 13.23 11.20 -35.37
CA TRP A 655 12.35 10.90 -34.23
C TRP A 655 13.14 10.21 -33.12
N GLY A 656 12.81 10.56 -31.87
CA GLY A 656 13.31 9.86 -30.68
C GLY A 656 12.30 8.81 -30.19
N ALA A 657 12.80 7.65 -29.77
CA ALA A 657 12.08 6.48 -29.25
C ALA A 657 10.65 6.32 -29.80
N TYR A 658 10.55 6.11 -31.12
CA TYR A 658 9.28 6.04 -31.86
C TYR A 658 8.81 4.59 -32.10
N GLY A 659 7.48 4.39 -32.12
CA GLY A 659 6.85 3.10 -32.38
C GLY A 659 6.62 2.21 -31.15
N LYS A 660 6.09 1.03 -31.41
CA LYS A 660 5.56 0.10 -30.41
C LYS A 660 6.67 -0.63 -29.62
N ASN A 661 7.81 -0.89 -30.26
CA ASN A 661 9.04 -1.38 -29.63
C ASN A 661 10.25 -0.60 -30.20
N PRO A 662 10.57 0.58 -29.65
CA PRO A 662 11.52 1.51 -30.28
C PRO A 662 12.97 1.02 -30.24
N PHE A 663 13.34 0.16 -29.29
CA PHE A 663 14.73 -0.28 -29.08
C PHE A 663 15.03 -1.66 -29.67
N ASN A 664 14.00 -2.43 -30.02
CA ASN A 664 14.14 -3.72 -30.71
C ASN A 664 12.97 -3.93 -31.69
N PRO A 665 12.96 -3.22 -32.82
CA PRO A 665 11.82 -3.22 -33.73
C PRO A 665 11.63 -4.51 -34.54
N ASN A 666 12.69 -5.30 -34.68
CA ASN A 666 12.69 -6.54 -35.46
C ASN A 666 12.02 -7.69 -34.69
N ASP A 667 11.97 -7.62 -33.36
CA ASP A 667 11.35 -8.62 -32.49
C ASP A 667 9.83 -8.45 -32.32
N ASN A 668 9.23 -7.52 -33.07
CA ASN A 668 7.80 -7.21 -32.97
C ASN A 668 6.85 -8.40 -33.30
N ASN A 669 7.36 -9.54 -33.80
CA ASN A 669 6.58 -10.70 -34.27
C ASN A 669 7.12 -12.09 -33.82
N THR A 670 8.22 -12.19 -33.09
CA THR A 670 8.97 -13.46 -32.83
C THR A 670 8.99 -13.83 -31.34
N ASN A 671 7.88 -14.37 -30.86
CA ASN A 671 7.62 -14.72 -29.44
C ASN A 671 8.48 -15.86 -28.85
N THR A 672 9.72 -16.10 -29.31
CA THR A 672 10.52 -17.24 -28.87
C THR A 672 11.46 -16.93 -27.70
N ASP A 673 11.86 -15.68 -27.49
CA ASP A 673 12.63 -15.27 -26.32
C ASP A 673 11.84 -14.22 -25.53
N PRO A 674 11.50 -14.45 -24.25
CA PRO A 674 10.98 -13.35 -23.43
C PRO A 674 12.03 -12.22 -23.43
N ILE A 675 11.56 -10.97 -23.55
CA ILE A 675 12.35 -9.71 -23.51
C ILE A 675 13.31 -9.65 -22.30
N ASN A 676 13.17 -10.58 -21.35
CA ASN A 676 14.07 -10.96 -20.27
C ASN A 676 15.58 -11.00 -20.59
N LEU A 677 16.05 -11.28 -21.81
CA LEU A 677 17.50 -11.24 -22.12
C LEU A 677 17.88 -10.24 -23.23
N ASP A 678 16.88 -9.70 -23.92
CA ASP A 678 17.07 -9.00 -25.20
C ASP A 678 17.35 -7.50 -25.06
N LEU A 679 16.81 -6.80 -24.05
CA LEU A 679 17.09 -5.37 -23.86
C LEU A 679 18.53 -5.09 -23.37
N ALA A 680 19.12 -6.00 -22.58
CA ALA A 680 20.48 -5.85 -22.09
C ALA A 680 21.52 -6.18 -23.16
N ASN A 681 21.26 -7.18 -24.01
CA ASN A 681 22.27 -7.74 -24.91
C ASN A 681 22.00 -7.55 -26.41
N LYS A 682 20.75 -7.33 -26.83
CA LYS A 682 20.37 -7.26 -28.26
C LYS A 682 19.79 -5.92 -28.71
N ALA A 683 19.22 -5.12 -27.80
CA ALA A 683 18.64 -3.82 -28.14
C ALA A 683 19.66 -2.68 -28.11
N SER A 684 19.71 -1.89 -29.18
CA SER A 684 20.49 -0.65 -29.24
C SER A 684 19.79 0.50 -28.50
N MET A 685 20.45 1.14 -27.54
CA MET A 685 19.86 2.23 -26.74
C MET A 685 20.81 3.39 -26.53
N ILE A 686 20.31 4.60 -26.75
CA ILE A 686 20.88 5.82 -26.15
C ILE A 686 20.39 5.88 -24.71
N ARG A 687 21.30 6.01 -23.76
CA ARG A 687 20.97 6.05 -22.33
C ARG A 687 21.64 7.25 -21.68
N GLY A 688 20.91 7.91 -20.78
CA GLY A 688 21.50 8.81 -19.80
C GLY A 688 22.07 8.01 -18.64
N VAL A 689 23.29 8.33 -18.21
CA VAL A 689 24.00 7.72 -17.08
C VAL A 689 23.99 8.70 -15.92
N TYR A 690 23.56 8.24 -14.75
CA TYR A 690 23.54 9.02 -13.51
C TYR A 690 24.66 8.54 -12.58
N SER A 691 25.10 9.43 -11.69
CA SER A 691 26.22 9.24 -10.77
C SER A 691 26.07 8.07 -9.80
N ASP A 692 24.85 7.65 -9.50
CA ASP A 692 24.56 6.43 -8.71
C ASP A 692 24.52 5.15 -9.55
N GLY A 693 24.92 5.22 -10.82
CA GLY A 693 24.96 4.10 -11.76
C GLY A 693 23.61 3.80 -12.42
N MET A 694 22.55 4.54 -12.10
CA MET A 694 21.27 4.41 -12.80
C MET A 694 21.43 4.76 -14.28
N LYS A 695 20.76 4.00 -15.15
CA LYS A 695 20.76 4.19 -16.59
C LYS A 695 19.33 4.22 -17.11
N VAL A 696 19.03 5.19 -17.97
CA VAL A 696 17.66 5.40 -18.48
C VAL A 696 17.70 5.73 -19.96
N ALA A 697 16.94 4.97 -20.75
CA ALA A 697 16.91 5.15 -22.20
C ALA A 697 16.32 6.50 -22.64
N LEU A 698 16.64 6.89 -23.88
CA LEU A 698 16.06 8.03 -24.58
C LEU A 698 14.52 7.96 -24.54
N ARG A 699 13.88 9.05 -24.09
CA ARG A 699 12.43 9.15 -24.09
C ARG A 699 11.89 9.57 -25.46
N PRO A 700 10.61 9.28 -25.77
CA PRO A 700 9.96 9.82 -26.96
C PRO A 700 10.01 11.35 -26.98
N ARG A 701 10.09 11.91 -28.18
CA ARG A 701 10.01 13.35 -28.38
C ARG A 701 8.55 13.75 -28.54
N PHE A 702 8.06 14.62 -27.64
CA PHE A 702 6.72 15.18 -27.74
C PHE A 702 6.75 16.71 -27.80
N THR A 703 5.94 17.27 -28.71
CA THR A 703 5.68 18.71 -28.85
C THR A 703 4.20 19.04 -28.81
N THR A 704 3.90 20.32 -28.55
CA THR A 704 2.53 20.87 -28.57
C THR A 704 1.97 20.98 -29.99
N ASP A 705 2.82 21.21 -31.00
CA ASP A 705 2.46 21.27 -32.43
C ASP A 705 2.23 19.90 -33.08
N SER A 706 2.51 18.81 -32.36
CA SER A 706 2.36 17.43 -32.81
C SER A 706 3.26 16.98 -33.96
N LEU A 707 4.36 17.69 -34.20
CA LEU A 707 5.34 17.27 -35.19
C LEU A 707 6.20 16.09 -34.69
N ASP A 708 6.49 15.95 -33.39
CA ASP A 708 7.21 14.80 -32.76
C ASP A 708 8.56 14.37 -33.38
N TYR A 709 9.02 15.07 -34.40
CA TYR A 709 10.34 14.96 -34.99
C TYR A 709 11.08 16.30 -34.89
N LEU A 710 12.35 16.25 -35.29
CA LEU A 710 13.11 17.42 -35.68
C LEU A 710 13.56 17.26 -37.13
N SER A 711 13.81 18.37 -37.80
CA SER A 711 14.33 18.36 -39.16
C SER A 711 15.52 19.29 -39.34
N ALA A 712 16.40 18.94 -40.28
CA ALA A 712 17.52 19.78 -40.72
C ALA A 712 17.72 19.67 -42.23
N ALA A 713 17.93 20.80 -42.89
CA ALA A 713 18.00 20.91 -44.36
C ALA A 713 19.36 20.54 -44.97
#